data_AF-A0A9P0DQT5-F1
#
_entry.id   AF-A0A9P0DQT5-F1
#
_cell.length_a   1.000
_cell.length_b   1.000
_cell.length_c   1.000
_cell.angle_alpha   90.00
_cell.angle_beta   90.00
_cell.angle_gamma   90.00
#
_symmetry.space_group_name_H-M   'P 1'
#
loop_
_entity.id
_entity.type
_entity.pdbx_description
1 polymer ?
#
loop_
_entity_poly.entity_id
_entity_poly.type
_entity_poly.pdbx_seq_one_letter_code
_entity_poly.pdbx_strand_id
1 'polypeptide(L)'
;MQKLRYLELLKINNESQKLNVESTRSYIDDLYSQDPSKCLSSIICIKNSVIGSNRQKESVIAQGIVPRLIYLLRDQKTKVTVRIETAVTLGSLAKGTDDHVELLVNSGTIQILLDLLEEDDPRLIDACLCCLRTLLHHSSAADVRYNIKHFQKLLTFAGPSESLQRQSCVASILNSVCRSPAEQNLLCSVGAHSILAPLLATQNHSVRISVVECLATMSFNNTGVAGEIINTFCKDTKLPNYLETLTSRDQPVDMQLGAAKCLTNLHRAGAIPAYDPIVTYRTLPCLVRLCQVEHSEVHRAAAANTLANLTEVDSNLQQIAAISNQLVSALVNLLNCPSVAARGAAFRAFASLGANDEDIRKRIIDTKCLMDRVVSGLGDENKEIRLAAVRCLHSLSRSVQQLRTTFQDHSVWHPLMALLTDNPSTELLTAASSALCNLLLEFSPAKEPMIQQGVVQLLATITSQPDPSLRLNGVWALMNLAFQAEQRLKSQILTTLGTDQIFRLLADPDTKVLMKTLGLLRNLVSPRTHTDTMMALHGPQVMQGVVLVLEGPHSPEVKEQALCILGNIADGERARDHIMSNEDVLKKLIDYMTHPAPCLQESAVFCINNLARRGEPGAVERQTRLKDLGVVNILHQLLSTTDTILFNRVKAALTQFADCCSS
;
A
#
# COMPACT_ATOMS: atom_id res chain seq x y z
N MET A 1 44.91 -45.09 30.98
CA MET A 1 44.78 -45.08 29.51
C MET A 1 43.90 -43.95 28.95
N GLN A 2 42.74 -43.61 29.54
CA GLN A 2 41.89 -42.49 29.06
C GLN A 2 42.55 -41.09 29.11
N LYS A 3 43.38 -40.82 30.12
CA LYS A 3 44.08 -39.52 30.28
C LYS A 3 45.17 -39.28 29.23
N LEU A 4 45.82 -40.35 28.74
CA LEU A 4 46.79 -40.27 27.64
C LEU A 4 46.10 -39.99 26.29
N ARG A 5 44.99 -40.68 26.00
CA ARG A 5 44.19 -40.43 24.78
C ARG A 5 43.61 -39.02 24.71
N TYR A 6 43.24 -38.42 25.85
CA TYR A 6 42.75 -37.04 25.90
C TYR A 6 43.86 -36.01 25.63
N LEU A 7 45.08 -36.25 26.13
CA LEU A 7 46.25 -35.42 25.84
C LEU A 7 46.76 -35.57 24.40
N GLU A 8 46.65 -36.76 23.81
CA GLU A 8 46.90 -36.98 22.37
C GLU A 8 45.86 -36.27 21.50
N LEU A 9 44.57 -36.33 21.84
CA LEU A 9 43.52 -35.60 21.14
C LEU A 9 43.71 -34.07 21.22
N LEU A 10 44.13 -33.53 22.37
CA LEU A 10 44.47 -32.11 22.52
C LEU A 10 45.72 -31.71 21.73
N LYS A 11 46.73 -32.58 21.64
CA LYS A 11 47.91 -32.37 20.79
C LYS A 11 47.55 -32.40 19.30
N ILE A 12 46.75 -33.37 18.86
CA ILE A 12 46.26 -33.46 17.48
C ILE A 12 45.41 -32.24 17.13
N ASN A 13 44.55 -31.74 18.03
CA ASN A 13 43.73 -30.55 17.78
C ASN A 13 44.58 -29.27 17.73
N ASN A 14 45.62 -29.15 18.56
CA ASN A 14 46.57 -28.04 18.54
C ASN A 14 47.52 -28.08 17.34
N GLU A 15 47.94 -29.27 16.89
CA GLU A 15 48.72 -29.45 15.66
C GLU A 15 47.88 -29.20 14.42
N SER A 16 46.60 -29.60 14.42
CA SER A 16 45.63 -29.26 13.37
C SER A 16 45.37 -27.76 13.30
N GLN A 17 45.26 -27.08 14.44
CA GLN A 17 45.17 -25.61 14.49
C GLN A 17 46.47 -24.92 14.06
N LYS A 18 47.65 -25.44 14.44
CA LYS A 18 48.95 -24.91 13.98
C LYS A 18 49.18 -25.11 12.47
N LEU A 19 48.87 -26.29 11.92
CA LEU A 19 48.95 -26.55 10.48
C LEU A 19 47.98 -25.65 9.69
N ASN A 20 46.80 -25.37 10.26
CA ASN A 20 45.81 -24.48 9.67
C ASN A 20 46.24 -23.00 9.76
N VAL A 21 47.02 -22.62 10.78
CA VAL A 21 47.60 -21.27 10.90
C VAL A 21 48.83 -21.07 10.01
N GLU A 22 49.67 -22.10 9.83
CA GLU A 22 50.82 -22.08 8.91
C GLU A 22 50.39 -22.10 7.43
N SER A 23 49.35 -22.87 7.08
CA SER A 23 48.73 -22.80 5.75
C SER A 23 48.06 -21.45 5.50
N THR A 24 47.49 -20.84 6.53
CA THR A 24 46.86 -19.50 6.48
C THR A 24 47.87 -18.37 6.26
N ARG A 25 49.04 -18.42 6.91
CA ARG A 25 50.10 -17.41 6.69
C ARG A 25 50.74 -17.52 5.30
N SER A 26 50.95 -18.75 4.82
CA SER A 26 51.62 -19.03 3.54
C SER A 26 50.93 -18.37 2.34
N TYR A 27 49.59 -18.49 2.22
CA TYR A 27 48.91 -17.87 1.07
C TYR A 27 48.83 -16.34 1.18
N ILE A 28 48.78 -15.76 2.39
CA ILE A 28 48.74 -14.29 2.54
C ILE A 28 50.05 -13.69 2.03
N ASP A 29 51.19 -14.25 2.44
CA ASP A 29 52.50 -13.78 1.98
C ASP A 29 52.61 -13.88 0.44
N ASP A 30 52.13 -14.99 -0.13
CA ASP A 30 52.11 -15.20 -1.58
C ASP A 30 51.13 -14.26 -2.32
N LEU A 31 50.06 -13.78 -1.68
CA LEU A 31 49.10 -12.80 -2.27
C LEU A 31 49.74 -11.42 -2.50
N TYR A 32 50.73 -11.06 -1.68
CA TYR A 32 51.50 -9.82 -1.81
C TYR A 32 52.79 -10.01 -2.61
N SER A 33 53.09 -11.22 -3.08
CA SER A 33 54.25 -11.51 -3.91
C SER A 33 54.20 -10.77 -5.24
N GLN A 34 55.38 -10.37 -5.72
CA GLN A 34 55.56 -9.82 -7.08
C GLN A 34 55.56 -10.91 -8.16
N ASP A 35 55.68 -12.18 -7.78
CA ASP A 35 55.57 -13.32 -8.71
C ASP A 35 54.09 -13.59 -9.02
N PRO A 36 53.62 -13.36 -10.26
CA PRO A 36 52.22 -13.57 -10.63
C PRO A 36 51.76 -15.02 -10.43
N SER A 37 52.68 -15.99 -10.47
CA SER A 37 52.35 -17.42 -10.30
C SER A 37 52.03 -17.73 -8.84
N LYS A 38 52.82 -17.20 -7.90
CA LYS A 38 52.56 -17.32 -6.46
C LYS A 38 51.27 -16.59 -6.07
N CYS A 39 51.10 -15.38 -6.57
CA CYS A 39 49.88 -14.61 -6.35
C CYS A 39 48.64 -15.35 -6.88
N LEU A 40 48.72 -15.94 -8.07
CA LEU A 40 47.63 -16.73 -8.66
C LEU A 40 47.31 -17.97 -7.81
N SER A 41 48.33 -18.74 -7.41
CA SER A 41 48.17 -19.92 -6.55
C SER A 41 47.52 -19.56 -5.21
N SER A 42 47.92 -18.44 -4.62
CA SER A 42 47.32 -17.91 -3.39
C SER A 42 45.84 -17.58 -3.57
N ILE A 43 45.46 -16.83 -4.61
CA ILE A 43 44.06 -16.47 -4.87
C ILE A 43 43.20 -17.71 -5.09
N ILE A 44 43.70 -18.71 -5.83
CA ILE A 44 43.00 -19.98 -6.04
C ILE A 44 42.81 -20.71 -4.70
N CYS A 45 43.82 -20.70 -3.83
CA CYS A 45 43.72 -21.27 -2.49
C CYS A 45 42.63 -20.57 -1.64
N ILE A 46 42.62 -19.23 -1.65
CA ILE A 46 41.61 -18.42 -0.96
C ILE A 46 40.21 -18.72 -1.52
N LYS A 47 40.03 -18.71 -2.85
CA LYS A 47 38.75 -19.06 -3.49
C LYS A 47 38.23 -20.41 -3.01
N ASN A 48 39.09 -21.43 -3.04
CA ASN A 48 38.71 -22.79 -2.69
C ASN A 48 38.38 -22.94 -1.19
N SER A 49 39.02 -22.15 -0.31
CA SER A 49 38.75 -22.19 1.13
C SER A 49 37.42 -21.54 1.51
N VAL A 50 36.94 -20.56 0.75
CA VAL A 50 35.71 -19.81 1.07
C VAL A 50 34.43 -20.41 0.46
N ILE A 51 34.56 -21.28 -0.55
CA ILE A 51 33.41 -21.94 -1.18
C ILE A 51 32.66 -22.78 -0.13
N GLY A 52 31.34 -22.55 -0.04
CA GLY A 52 30.46 -23.32 0.85
C GLY A 52 30.58 -23.05 2.35
N SER A 53 31.49 -22.17 2.81
CA SER A 53 31.70 -21.89 4.25
C SER A 53 31.65 -20.40 4.58
N ASN A 54 30.62 -19.96 5.30
CA ASN A 54 30.52 -18.56 5.75
C ASN A 54 31.59 -18.21 6.80
N ARG A 55 31.99 -19.16 7.65
CA ARG A 55 33.08 -18.96 8.62
C ARG A 55 34.41 -18.65 7.92
N GLN A 56 34.71 -19.32 6.81
CA GLN A 56 35.94 -19.06 6.07
C GLN A 56 35.88 -17.74 5.31
N LYS A 57 34.72 -17.39 4.74
CA LYS A 57 34.48 -16.05 4.16
C LYS A 57 34.75 -14.95 5.19
N GLU A 58 34.16 -15.06 6.38
CA GLU A 58 34.35 -14.12 7.49
C GLU A 58 35.83 -14.01 7.87
N SER A 59 36.51 -15.16 8.01
CA SER A 59 37.94 -15.18 8.35
C SER A 59 38.80 -14.48 7.29
N VAL A 60 38.55 -14.71 6.01
CA VAL A 60 39.28 -14.06 4.91
C VAL A 60 39.01 -12.55 4.88
N ILE A 61 37.76 -12.14 5.10
CA ILE A 61 37.38 -10.72 5.16
C ILE A 61 38.04 -10.02 6.35
N ALA A 62 37.98 -10.61 7.54
CA ALA A 62 38.58 -10.08 8.77
C ALA A 62 40.10 -9.93 8.69
N GLN A 63 40.76 -10.71 7.83
CA GLN A 63 42.21 -10.61 7.57
C GLN A 63 42.59 -9.46 6.63
N GLY A 64 41.63 -8.65 6.17
CA GLY A 64 41.91 -7.49 5.31
C GLY A 64 42.33 -7.87 3.89
N ILE A 65 41.91 -9.05 3.41
CA ILE A 65 42.26 -9.56 2.08
C ILE A 65 41.50 -8.81 0.97
N VAL A 66 40.28 -8.35 1.23
CA VAL A 66 39.40 -7.67 0.24
C VAL A 66 40.07 -6.45 -0.43
N PRO A 67 40.67 -5.48 0.30
CA PRO A 67 41.40 -4.38 -0.32
C PRO A 67 42.51 -4.81 -1.29
N ARG A 68 43.23 -5.90 -0.97
CA ARG A 68 44.29 -6.43 -1.84
C ARG A 68 43.72 -7.07 -3.10
N LEU A 69 42.63 -7.83 -2.98
CA LEU A 69 41.91 -8.36 -4.15
C LEU A 69 41.44 -7.20 -5.04
N ILE A 70 40.83 -6.17 -4.47
CA ILE A 70 40.39 -4.99 -5.22
C ILE A 70 41.56 -4.31 -5.96
N TYR A 71 42.70 -4.14 -5.29
CA TYR A 71 43.92 -3.60 -5.92
C TYR A 71 44.36 -4.44 -7.12
N LEU A 72 44.49 -5.76 -6.94
CA LEU A 72 44.93 -6.68 -7.99
C LEU A 72 43.98 -6.69 -9.17
N LEU A 73 42.67 -6.57 -8.92
CA LEU A 73 41.64 -6.54 -9.95
C LEU A 73 41.70 -5.24 -10.78
N ARG A 74 41.99 -4.10 -10.15
CA ARG A 74 42.04 -2.78 -10.79
C ARG A 74 43.35 -2.53 -11.55
N ASP A 75 44.46 -3.07 -11.11
CA ASP A 75 45.77 -2.80 -11.71
C ASP A 75 45.91 -3.50 -13.08
N GLN A 76 45.88 -2.72 -14.16
CA GLN A 76 46.03 -3.20 -15.54
C GLN A 76 47.38 -3.87 -15.81
N LYS A 77 48.40 -3.64 -14.97
CA LYS A 77 49.70 -4.33 -15.08
C LYS A 77 49.62 -5.76 -14.55
N THR A 78 48.63 -6.08 -13.73
CA THR A 78 48.42 -7.41 -13.19
C THR A 78 48.01 -8.37 -14.31
N LYS A 79 48.62 -9.56 -14.34
CA LYS A 79 48.30 -10.60 -15.32
C LYS A 79 46.79 -10.89 -15.34
N VAL A 80 46.19 -10.93 -16.54
CA VAL A 80 44.73 -11.10 -16.68
C VAL A 80 44.19 -12.35 -15.95
N THR A 81 44.97 -13.43 -15.89
CA THR A 81 44.60 -14.66 -15.15
C THR A 81 44.44 -14.43 -13.64
N VAL A 82 45.28 -13.56 -13.06
CA VAL A 82 45.19 -13.15 -11.65
C VAL A 82 43.95 -12.30 -11.45
N ARG A 83 43.67 -11.36 -12.36
CA ARG A 83 42.48 -10.49 -12.31
C ARG A 83 41.18 -11.28 -12.41
N ILE A 84 41.13 -12.26 -13.31
CA ILE A 84 39.99 -13.19 -13.46
C ILE A 84 39.73 -13.94 -12.14
N GLU A 85 40.74 -14.61 -11.59
CA GLU A 85 40.59 -15.37 -10.34
C GLU A 85 40.25 -14.46 -9.15
N THR A 86 40.72 -13.21 -9.18
CA THR A 86 40.37 -12.20 -8.19
C THR A 86 38.87 -11.85 -8.24
N ALA A 87 38.33 -11.56 -9.42
CA ALA A 87 36.89 -11.30 -9.61
C ALA A 87 36.03 -12.50 -9.19
N VAL A 88 36.46 -13.73 -9.53
CA VAL A 88 35.78 -14.97 -9.11
C VAL A 88 35.83 -15.15 -7.58
N THR A 89 36.94 -14.80 -6.94
CA THR A 89 37.11 -14.87 -5.48
C THR A 89 36.18 -13.88 -4.78
N LEU A 90 36.10 -12.64 -5.26
CA LEU A 90 35.15 -11.64 -4.76
C LEU A 90 33.69 -12.11 -4.94
N GLY A 91 33.36 -12.71 -6.09
CA GLY A 91 32.05 -13.33 -6.32
C GLY A 91 31.74 -14.50 -5.37
N SER A 92 32.75 -15.26 -4.94
CA SER A 92 32.59 -16.32 -3.94
C SER A 92 32.37 -15.75 -2.53
N LEU A 93 33.06 -14.66 -2.18
CA LEU A 93 32.84 -13.93 -0.92
C LEU A 93 31.44 -13.32 -0.87
N ALA A 94 30.94 -12.81 -2.00
CA ALA A 94 29.60 -12.25 -2.14
C ALA A 94 28.45 -13.27 -1.97
N LYS A 95 28.74 -14.59 -2.01
CA LYS A 95 27.76 -15.64 -1.67
C LYS A 95 27.73 -15.94 -0.17
N GLY A 96 27.98 -14.91 0.63
CA GLY A 96 28.15 -14.95 2.08
C GLY A 96 26.88 -14.57 2.84
N THR A 97 27.05 -14.07 4.06
CA THR A 97 26.01 -13.37 4.81
C THR A 97 25.82 -11.95 4.27
N ASP A 98 24.74 -11.30 4.67
CA ASP A 98 24.42 -9.93 4.31
C ASP A 98 25.57 -8.96 4.67
N ASP A 99 26.19 -9.15 5.84
CA ASP A 99 27.36 -8.37 6.29
C ASP A 99 28.57 -8.48 5.34
N HIS A 100 28.84 -9.68 4.82
CA HIS A 100 29.91 -9.87 3.85
C HIS A 100 29.64 -9.09 2.56
N VAL A 101 28.40 -9.14 2.08
CA VAL A 101 28.00 -8.44 0.85
C VAL A 101 28.06 -6.93 1.06
N GLU A 102 27.53 -6.44 2.17
CA GLU A 102 27.58 -5.02 2.53
C GLU A 102 29.02 -4.49 2.58
N LEU A 103 29.94 -5.21 3.22
CA LEU A 103 31.36 -4.84 3.24
C LEU A 103 31.97 -4.76 1.83
N LEU A 104 31.67 -5.73 0.96
CA LEU A 104 32.14 -5.71 -0.43
C LEU A 104 31.58 -4.52 -1.21
N VAL A 105 30.29 -4.20 -1.03
CA VAL A 105 29.64 -3.03 -1.63
C VAL A 105 30.31 -1.74 -1.14
N ASN A 106 30.49 -1.59 0.18
CA ASN A 106 31.12 -0.43 0.81
C ASN A 106 32.60 -0.26 0.41
N SER A 107 33.27 -1.34 0.02
CA SER A 107 34.63 -1.31 -0.53
C SER A 107 34.70 -0.78 -1.97
N GLY A 108 33.56 -0.39 -2.57
CA GLY A 108 33.49 0.12 -3.95
C GLY A 108 33.52 -0.97 -5.03
N THR A 109 33.35 -2.25 -4.65
CA THR A 109 33.51 -3.39 -5.56
C THR A 109 32.61 -3.29 -6.79
N ILE A 110 31.35 -2.84 -6.64
CA ILE A 110 30.41 -2.73 -7.76
C ILE A 110 30.91 -1.75 -8.83
N GLN A 111 31.38 -0.55 -8.44
CA GLN A 111 31.85 0.44 -9.41
C GLN A 111 33.09 -0.06 -10.16
N ILE A 112 34.00 -0.72 -9.45
CA ILE A 112 35.20 -1.32 -10.06
C ILE A 112 34.80 -2.37 -11.09
N LEU A 113 33.86 -3.26 -10.74
CA LEU A 113 33.40 -4.28 -11.68
C LEU A 113 32.69 -3.69 -12.91
N LEU A 114 31.93 -2.59 -12.75
CA LEU A 114 31.32 -1.86 -13.87
C LEU A 114 32.37 -1.23 -14.79
N ASP A 115 33.40 -0.59 -14.22
CA ASP A 115 34.49 0.03 -14.99
C ASP A 115 35.24 -1.04 -15.82
N LEU A 116 35.41 -2.25 -15.27
CA LEU A 116 36.10 -3.36 -15.91
C LEU A 116 35.32 -4.01 -17.06
N LEU A 117 34.02 -3.73 -17.18
CA LEU A 117 33.24 -4.18 -18.34
C LEU A 117 33.71 -3.50 -19.63
N GLU A 118 34.42 -2.37 -19.55
CA GLU A 118 34.97 -1.67 -20.72
C GLU A 118 36.22 -2.35 -21.32
N GLU A 119 36.78 -3.37 -20.67
CA GLU A 119 37.91 -4.12 -21.19
C GLU A 119 37.49 -5.20 -22.21
N ASP A 120 38.48 -5.74 -22.94
CA ASP A 120 38.24 -6.66 -24.06
C ASP A 120 38.31 -8.16 -23.68
N ASP A 121 38.86 -8.53 -22.51
CA ASP A 121 39.05 -9.96 -22.17
C ASP A 121 37.72 -10.65 -21.83
N PRO A 122 37.27 -11.63 -22.64
CA PRO A 122 35.96 -12.25 -22.47
C PRO A 122 35.78 -12.97 -21.12
N ARG A 123 36.86 -13.56 -20.58
CA ARG A 123 36.81 -14.32 -19.33
C ARG A 123 36.77 -13.40 -18.12
N LEU A 124 37.46 -12.25 -18.20
CA LEU A 124 37.38 -11.22 -17.18
C LEU A 124 35.98 -10.62 -17.12
N ILE A 125 35.37 -10.31 -18.28
CA ILE A 125 34.00 -9.83 -18.37
C ILE A 125 33.04 -10.85 -17.73
N ASP A 126 33.16 -12.14 -18.05
CA ASP A 126 32.30 -13.19 -17.49
C ASP A 126 32.40 -13.27 -15.96
N ALA A 127 33.63 -13.20 -15.43
CA ALA A 127 33.87 -13.18 -14.00
C ALA A 127 33.27 -11.93 -13.34
N CYS A 128 33.39 -10.76 -13.98
CA CYS A 128 32.84 -9.50 -13.47
C CYS A 128 31.30 -9.52 -13.46
N LEU A 129 30.66 -9.94 -14.56
CA LEU A 129 29.20 -10.07 -14.64
C LEU A 129 28.68 -11.06 -13.59
N CYS A 130 29.34 -12.20 -13.41
CA CYS A 130 28.93 -13.17 -12.39
C CYS A 130 29.00 -12.60 -10.97
N CYS A 131 30.07 -11.84 -10.66
CA CYS A 131 30.23 -11.18 -9.36
C CYS A 131 29.18 -10.07 -9.17
N LEU A 132 28.99 -9.21 -10.18
CA LEU A 132 27.96 -8.16 -10.19
C LEU A 132 26.57 -8.74 -9.93
N ARG A 133 26.17 -9.79 -10.66
CA ARG A 133 24.87 -10.44 -10.44
C ARG A 133 24.65 -10.85 -8.98
N THR A 134 25.66 -11.43 -8.33
CA THR A 134 25.55 -11.84 -6.93
C THR A 134 25.46 -10.63 -5.98
N LEU A 135 26.29 -9.60 -6.17
CA LEU A 135 26.27 -8.41 -5.32
C LEU A 135 24.96 -7.62 -5.45
N LEU A 136 24.43 -7.50 -6.67
CA LEU A 136 23.27 -6.66 -6.99
C LEU A 136 21.93 -7.26 -6.58
N HIS A 137 21.86 -8.57 -6.34
CA HIS A 137 20.68 -9.23 -5.78
C HIS A 137 20.40 -8.80 -4.32
N HIS A 138 21.40 -8.23 -3.64
CA HIS A 138 21.31 -7.85 -2.25
C HIS A 138 20.74 -6.43 -2.06
N SER A 139 20.06 -6.20 -0.93
CA SER A 139 19.43 -4.91 -0.61
C SER A 139 20.45 -3.77 -0.49
N SER A 140 21.62 -4.04 0.10
CA SER A 140 22.73 -3.08 0.28
C SER A 140 23.24 -2.44 -1.02
N ALA A 141 22.98 -3.05 -2.19
CA ALA A 141 23.31 -2.45 -3.49
C ALA A 141 22.35 -1.32 -3.93
N ALA A 142 21.36 -0.94 -3.11
CA ALA A 142 20.33 0.05 -3.47
C ALA A 142 20.88 1.45 -3.77
N ASP A 143 21.95 1.86 -3.08
CA ASP A 143 22.47 3.22 -3.16
C ASP A 143 23.46 3.45 -4.32
N VAL A 144 23.79 2.38 -5.06
CA VAL A 144 24.70 2.48 -6.21
C VAL A 144 24.01 3.24 -7.34
N ARG A 145 24.66 4.30 -7.81
CA ARG A 145 24.15 5.10 -8.93
C ARG A 145 24.60 4.54 -10.27
N TYR A 146 23.63 4.29 -11.14
CA TYR A 146 23.88 3.89 -12.52
C TYR A 146 23.66 5.07 -13.45
N ASN A 147 24.46 5.14 -14.51
CA ASN A 147 24.26 6.11 -15.59
C ASN A 147 23.90 5.38 -16.89
N ILE A 148 23.53 6.16 -17.90
CA ILE A 148 23.11 5.62 -19.20
C ILE A 148 24.18 4.74 -19.85
N LYS A 149 25.47 5.05 -19.66
CA LYS A 149 26.58 4.29 -20.24
C LYS A 149 26.70 2.90 -19.62
N HIS A 150 26.50 2.78 -18.30
CA HIS A 150 26.51 1.48 -17.63
C HIS A 150 25.44 0.55 -18.22
N PHE A 151 24.22 1.04 -18.45
CA PHE A 151 23.16 0.23 -19.03
C PHE A 151 23.40 -0.11 -20.51
N GLN A 152 23.86 0.86 -21.30
CA GLN A 152 24.24 0.62 -22.70
C GLN A 152 25.30 -0.48 -22.79
N LYS A 153 26.34 -0.40 -21.94
CA LYS A 153 27.42 -1.38 -21.92
C LYS A 153 26.94 -2.76 -21.46
N LEU A 154 26.12 -2.84 -20.41
CA LEU A 154 25.54 -4.13 -19.99
C LEU A 154 24.74 -4.77 -21.12
N LEU A 155 23.94 -3.98 -21.84
CA LEU A 155 23.10 -4.47 -22.94
C LEU A 155 23.92 -4.99 -24.13
N THR A 156 25.16 -4.54 -24.34
CA THR A 156 26.02 -5.14 -25.40
C THR A 156 26.29 -6.63 -25.14
N PHE A 157 26.27 -7.05 -23.87
CA PHE A 157 26.45 -8.45 -23.47
C PHE A 157 25.14 -9.27 -23.44
N ALA A 158 24.02 -8.65 -23.82
CA ALA A 158 22.71 -9.30 -23.97
C ALA A 158 22.29 -9.46 -25.44
N GLY A 159 23.18 -9.22 -26.40
CA GLY A 159 22.88 -9.39 -27.82
C GLY A 159 22.59 -10.87 -28.19
N PRO A 160 21.88 -11.13 -29.31
CA PRO A 160 21.56 -12.49 -29.75
C PRO A 160 22.80 -13.33 -30.11
N SER A 161 23.93 -12.69 -30.41
CA SER A 161 25.22 -13.34 -30.70
C SER A 161 26.04 -13.69 -29.45
N GLU A 162 25.65 -13.18 -28.27
CA GLU A 162 26.38 -13.42 -27.03
C GLU A 162 26.08 -14.80 -26.44
N SER A 163 26.94 -15.23 -25.50
CA SER A 163 26.73 -16.50 -24.82
C SER A 163 25.43 -16.50 -24.01
N LEU A 164 24.75 -17.65 -23.94
CA LEU A 164 23.53 -17.81 -23.15
C LEU A 164 23.74 -17.45 -21.67
N GLN A 165 24.96 -17.67 -21.16
CA GLN A 165 25.33 -17.29 -19.79
C GLN A 165 25.37 -15.78 -19.61
N ARG A 166 25.93 -15.02 -20.57
CA ARG A 166 25.94 -13.55 -20.51
C ARG A 166 24.55 -12.98 -20.62
N GLN A 167 23.76 -13.47 -21.58
CA GLN A 167 22.37 -13.05 -21.76
C GLN A 167 21.55 -13.19 -20.48
N SER A 168 21.58 -14.36 -19.82
CA SER A 168 20.86 -14.56 -18.55
C SER A 168 21.44 -13.73 -17.41
N CYS A 169 22.77 -13.59 -17.35
CA CYS A 169 23.44 -12.82 -16.31
C CYS A 169 23.09 -11.33 -16.39
N VAL A 170 23.16 -10.74 -17.59
CA VAL A 170 22.79 -9.34 -17.83
C VAL A 170 21.32 -9.10 -17.53
N ALA A 171 20.42 -9.94 -18.05
CA ALA A 171 18.99 -9.77 -17.77
C ALA A 171 18.70 -9.82 -16.25
N SER A 172 19.38 -10.70 -15.52
CA SER A 172 19.28 -10.77 -14.06
C SER A 172 19.86 -9.53 -13.35
N ILE A 173 21.00 -9.00 -13.82
CA ILE A 173 21.57 -7.74 -13.32
C ILE A 173 20.59 -6.59 -13.54
N LEU A 174 20.05 -6.46 -14.76
CA LEU A 174 19.11 -5.40 -15.13
C LEU A 174 17.81 -5.48 -14.30
N ASN A 175 17.31 -6.69 -14.04
CA ASN A 175 16.18 -6.90 -13.14
C ASN A 175 16.48 -6.36 -11.73
N SER A 176 17.67 -6.66 -11.17
CA SER A 176 18.02 -6.27 -9.80
C SER A 176 18.34 -4.79 -9.61
N VAL A 177 18.82 -4.10 -10.65
CA VAL A 177 19.08 -2.65 -10.62
C VAL A 177 17.83 -1.82 -10.89
N CYS A 178 16.80 -2.41 -11.52
CA CYS A 178 15.54 -1.74 -11.84
C CYS A 178 14.65 -1.64 -10.58
N ARG A 179 14.92 -0.66 -9.70
CA ARG A 179 14.25 -0.52 -8.39
C ARG A 179 13.28 0.65 -8.29
N SER A 180 13.41 1.65 -9.17
CA SER A 180 12.60 2.86 -9.17
C SER A 180 12.11 3.24 -10.58
N PRO A 181 11.12 4.13 -10.69
CA PRO A 181 10.71 4.70 -11.98
C PRO A 181 11.85 5.35 -12.77
N ALA A 182 12.88 5.88 -12.09
CA ALA A 182 14.03 6.48 -12.76
C ALA A 182 14.85 5.42 -13.51
N GLU A 183 15.18 4.28 -12.88
CA GLU A 183 15.89 3.20 -13.58
C GLU A 183 15.03 2.55 -14.66
N GLN A 184 13.72 2.37 -14.42
CA GLN A 184 12.79 1.87 -15.45
C GLN A 184 12.84 2.74 -16.72
N ASN A 185 12.76 4.07 -16.55
CA ASN A 185 12.80 5.02 -17.66
C ASN A 185 14.17 5.03 -18.35
N LEU A 186 15.27 4.96 -17.59
CA LEU A 186 16.62 4.89 -18.16
C LEU A 186 16.81 3.61 -18.99
N LEU A 187 16.44 2.44 -18.46
CA LEU A 187 16.50 1.17 -19.19
C LEU A 187 15.64 1.22 -20.46
N CYS A 188 14.45 1.82 -20.37
CA CYS A 188 13.59 2.01 -21.53
C CYS A 188 14.24 2.92 -22.58
N SER A 189 14.85 4.03 -22.17
CA SER A 189 15.50 5.01 -23.07
C SER A 189 16.70 4.44 -23.83
N VAL A 190 17.39 3.45 -23.28
CA VAL A 190 18.50 2.76 -23.94
C VAL A 190 18.05 1.55 -24.77
N GLY A 191 16.74 1.33 -24.91
CA GLY A 191 16.18 0.24 -25.72
C GLY A 191 16.28 -1.14 -25.08
N ALA A 192 16.37 -1.24 -23.74
CA ALA A 192 16.51 -2.53 -23.07
C ALA A 192 15.37 -3.51 -23.42
N HIS A 193 14.13 -3.03 -23.52
CA HIS A 193 12.98 -3.85 -23.91
C HIS A 193 13.16 -4.45 -25.32
N SER A 194 13.65 -3.67 -26.29
CA SER A 194 13.88 -4.12 -27.67
C SER A 194 15.03 -5.12 -27.80
N ILE A 195 16.07 -4.97 -26.98
CA ILE A 195 17.23 -5.86 -26.97
C ILE A 195 16.90 -7.19 -26.28
N LEU A 196 16.15 -7.13 -25.17
CA LEU A 196 15.84 -8.30 -24.36
C LEU A 196 14.70 -9.15 -24.95
N ALA A 197 13.67 -8.53 -25.54
CA ALA A 197 12.50 -9.28 -26.03
C ALA A 197 12.83 -10.40 -27.03
N PRO A 198 13.73 -10.24 -28.02
CA PRO A 198 14.15 -11.33 -28.91
C PRO A 198 14.75 -12.54 -28.18
N LEU A 199 15.35 -12.36 -27.00
CA LEU A 199 15.94 -13.45 -26.22
C LEU A 199 14.88 -14.42 -25.67
N LEU A 200 13.61 -14.02 -25.61
CA LEU A 200 12.48 -14.89 -25.25
C LEU A 200 12.26 -16.03 -26.25
N ALA A 201 12.80 -15.90 -27.47
CA ALA A 201 12.77 -16.93 -28.51
C ALA A 201 13.88 -17.98 -28.39
N THR A 202 14.86 -17.79 -27.49
CA THR A 202 15.91 -18.78 -27.23
C THR A 202 15.31 -20.05 -26.62
N GLN A 203 15.97 -21.20 -26.77
CA GLN A 203 15.51 -22.46 -26.15
C GLN A 203 15.93 -22.58 -24.67
N ASN A 204 16.77 -21.66 -24.18
CA ASN A 204 17.32 -21.75 -22.84
C ASN A 204 16.37 -21.14 -21.79
N HIS A 205 15.88 -21.97 -20.85
CA HIS A 205 14.96 -21.51 -19.81
C HIS A 205 15.55 -20.45 -18.89
N SER A 206 16.85 -20.52 -18.56
CA SER A 206 17.49 -19.53 -17.69
C SER A 206 17.49 -18.14 -18.32
N VAL A 207 17.77 -18.04 -19.63
CA VAL A 207 17.70 -16.76 -20.35
C VAL A 207 16.26 -16.23 -20.36
N ARG A 208 15.32 -17.07 -20.78
CA ARG A 208 13.90 -16.67 -20.89
C ARG A 208 13.33 -16.19 -19.56
N ILE A 209 13.56 -16.93 -18.47
CA ILE A 209 13.07 -16.56 -17.13
C ILE A 209 13.63 -15.20 -16.70
N SER A 210 14.96 -15.01 -16.78
CA SER A 210 15.58 -13.74 -16.39
C SER A 210 15.12 -12.56 -17.24
N VAL A 211 14.87 -12.77 -18.54
CA VAL A 211 14.34 -11.73 -19.43
C VAL A 211 12.91 -11.36 -19.05
N VAL A 212 12.03 -12.35 -18.85
CA VAL A 212 10.63 -12.08 -18.47
C VAL A 212 10.55 -11.37 -17.13
N GLU A 213 11.36 -11.77 -16.14
CA GLU A 213 11.42 -11.10 -14.84
C GLU A 213 11.87 -9.64 -14.97
N CYS A 214 12.90 -9.37 -15.77
CA CYS A 214 13.37 -8.01 -16.04
C CYS A 214 12.28 -7.15 -16.69
N LEU A 215 11.58 -7.67 -17.71
CA LEU A 215 10.48 -6.96 -18.38
C LEU A 215 9.30 -6.71 -17.43
N ALA A 216 8.99 -7.66 -16.55
CA ALA A 216 7.98 -7.49 -15.52
C ALA A 216 8.36 -6.36 -14.54
N THR A 217 9.61 -6.31 -14.08
CA THR A 217 10.09 -5.25 -13.17
C THR A 217 10.12 -3.88 -13.87
N MET A 218 10.51 -3.82 -15.14
CA MET A 218 10.48 -2.58 -15.93
C MET A 218 9.08 -1.99 -16.10
N SER A 219 8.04 -2.84 -16.21
CA SER A 219 6.65 -2.41 -16.40
C SER A 219 5.88 -2.14 -15.10
N PHE A 220 6.48 -2.37 -13.93
CA PHE A 220 5.79 -2.24 -12.64
C PHE A 220 5.41 -0.77 -12.35
N ASN A 221 4.11 -0.48 -12.31
CA ASN A 221 3.54 0.84 -12.01
C ASN A 221 4.12 2.01 -12.83
N ASN A 222 4.48 1.75 -14.10
CA ASN A 222 5.03 2.77 -14.99
C ASN A 222 4.35 2.74 -16.37
N THR A 223 3.43 3.68 -16.57
CA THR A 223 2.62 3.78 -17.80
C THR A 223 3.46 4.04 -19.05
N GLY A 224 4.51 4.85 -18.94
CA GLY A 224 5.38 5.16 -20.09
C GLY A 224 6.15 3.93 -20.57
N VAL A 225 6.84 3.26 -19.65
CA VAL A 225 7.62 2.05 -19.97
C VAL A 225 6.71 0.88 -20.38
N ALA A 226 5.55 0.72 -19.74
CA ALA A 226 4.57 -0.28 -20.15
C ALA A 226 4.07 -0.03 -21.59
N GLY A 227 3.85 1.23 -21.98
CA GLY A 227 3.47 1.64 -23.34
C GLY A 227 4.51 1.26 -24.41
N GLU A 228 5.79 1.35 -24.10
CA GLU A 228 6.87 0.90 -25.00
C GLU A 228 6.94 -0.63 -25.07
N ILE A 229 6.84 -1.31 -23.91
CA ILE A 229 6.90 -2.77 -23.83
C ILE A 229 5.78 -3.44 -24.64
N ILE A 230 4.54 -2.93 -24.61
CA ILE A 230 3.44 -3.52 -25.43
C ILE A 230 3.66 -3.40 -26.93
N ASN A 231 4.46 -2.42 -27.37
CA ASN A 231 4.78 -2.18 -28.78
C ASN A 231 6.08 -2.87 -29.21
N THR A 232 6.74 -3.58 -28.29
CA THR A 232 7.92 -4.39 -28.57
C THR A 232 7.52 -5.70 -29.25
N PHE A 233 8.40 -6.22 -30.11
CA PHE A 233 8.19 -7.49 -30.81
C PHE A 233 9.22 -8.54 -30.35
N CYS A 234 8.76 -9.78 -30.25
CA CYS A 234 9.63 -10.96 -30.17
C CYS A 234 9.35 -11.79 -31.43
N LYS A 235 10.35 -11.92 -32.31
CA LYS A 235 10.14 -12.33 -33.71
C LYS A 235 9.13 -11.39 -34.38
N ASP A 236 8.06 -11.92 -34.96
CA ASP A 236 7.00 -11.17 -35.63
C ASP A 236 5.74 -11.01 -34.75
N THR A 237 5.83 -11.35 -33.47
CA THR A 237 4.72 -11.34 -32.53
C THR A 237 4.88 -10.20 -31.53
N LYS A 238 3.83 -9.39 -31.34
CA LYS A 238 3.80 -8.39 -30.26
C LYS A 238 4.05 -9.06 -28.91
N LEU A 239 4.86 -8.42 -28.08
CA LEU A 239 5.34 -9.00 -26.83
C LEU A 239 4.21 -9.52 -25.90
N PRO A 240 3.06 -8.84 -25.71
CA PRO A 240 1.96 -9.39 -24.92
C PRO A 240 1.45 -10.74 -25.44
N ASN A 241 1.30 -10.91 -26.75
CA ASN A 241 0.85 -12.16 -27.37
C ASN A 241 1.92 -13.26 -27.23
N TYR A 242 3.21 -12.89 -27.25
CA TYR A 242 4.28 -13.84 -26.99
C TYR A 242 4.28 -14.29 -25.53
N LEU A 243 4.15 -13.35 -24.59
CA LEU A 243 4.05 -13.62 -23.15
C LEU A 243 2.83 -14.50 -22.81
N GLU A 244 1.71 -14.33 -23.52
CA GLU A 244 0.53 -15.19 -23.39
C GLU A 244 0.91 -16.67 -23.53
N THR A 245 1.70 -17.02 -24.56
CA THR A 245 2.14 -18.40 -24.78
C THR A 245 2.98 -18.94 -23.62
N LEU A 246 3.73 -18.07 -22.94
CA LEU A 246 4.58 -18.43 -21.81
C LEU A 246 3.79 -18.72 -20.53
N THR A 247 2.51 -18.37 -20.48
CA THR A 247 1.61 -18.70 -19.35
C THR A 247 1.05 -20.13 -19.40
N SER A 248 1.35 -20.87 -20.48
CA SER A 248 0.83 -22.21 -20.74
C SER A 248 1.40 -23.29 -19.79
N ARG A 249 0.65 -24.38 -19.59
CA ARG A 249 0.97 -25.43 -18.60
C ARG A 249 2.26 -26.21 -18.89
N ASP A 250 2.66 -26.28 -20.16
CA ASP A 250 3.85 -26.95 -20.66
C ASP A 250 5.15 -26.18 -20.34
N GLN A 251 5.05 -24.90 -19.95
CA GLN A 251 6.21 -24.09 -19.59
C GLN A 251 6.62 -24.33 -18.13
N PRO A 252 7.89 -24.06 -17.74
CA PRO A 252 8.31 -24.08 -16.34
C PRO A 252 7.50 -23.11 -15.47
N VAL A 253 7.26 -23.45 -14.21
CA VAL A 253 6.43 -22.62 -13.30
C VAL A 253 6.97 -21.20 -13.14
N ASP A 254 8.29 -21.03 -13.02
CA ASP A 254 8.92 -19.70 -12.92
C ASP A 254 8.68 -18.85 -14.17
N MET A 255 8.65 -19.48 -15.34
CA MET A 255 8.36 -18.81 -16.61
C MET A 255 6.90 -18.38 -16.69
N GLN A 256 5.97 -19.26 -16.28
CA GLN A 256 4.54 -18.94 -16.20
C GLN A 256 4.30 -17.76 -15.23
N LEU A 257 4.93 -17.79 -14.05
CA LEU A 257 4.83 -16.72 -13.05
C LEU A 257 5.40 -15.40 -13.56
N GLY A 258 6.61 -15.43 -14.14
CA GLY A 258 7.22 -14.24 -14.71
C GLY A 258 6.33 -13.61 -15.78
N ALA A 259 5.79 -14.45 -16.69
CA ALA A 259 4.99 -13.96 -17.81
C ALA A 259 3.67 -13.38 -17.34
N ALA A 260 3.00 -14.09 -16.42
CA ALA A 260 1.78 -13.60 -15.79
C ALA A 260 2.03 -12.31 -14.99
N LYS A 261 3.15 -12.19 -14.28
CA LYS A 261 3.53 -10.96 -13.56
C LYS A 261 3.78 -9.80 -14.53
N CYS A 262 4.44 -10.03 -15.66
CA CYS A 262 4.64 -9.01 -16.68
C CYS A 262 3.30 -8.53 -17.26
N LEU A 263 2.41 -9.46 -17.64
CA LEU A 263 1.07 -9.14 -18.17
C LEU A 263 0.21 -8.40 -17.13
N THR A 264 0.26 -8.82 -15.86
CA THR A 264 -0.38 -8.11 -14.75
C THR A 264 0.16 -6.68 -14.62
N ASN A 265 1.48 -6.48 -14.68
CA ASN A 265 2.07 -5.15 -14.56
C ASN A 265 1.71 -4.24 -15.74
N LEU A 266 1.69 -4.77 -16.96
CA LEU A 266 1.22 -4.05 -18.15
C LEU A 266 -0.25 -3.63 -18.02
N HIS A 267 -1.10 -4.51 -17.48
CA HIS A 267 -2.49 -4.18 -17.16
C HIS A 267 -2.58 -3.07 -16.10
N ARG A 268 -1.88 -3.24 -14.96
CA ARG A 268 -1.91 -2.31 -13.84
C ARG A 268 -1.34 -0.93 -14.18
N ALA A 269 -0.42 -0.86 -15.13
CA ALA A 269 0.11 0.39 -15.68
C ALA A 269 -0.81 1.05 -16.73
N GLY A 270 -1.94 0.42 -17.09
CA GLY A 270 -2.93 0.93 -18.04
C GLY A 270 -2.63 0.63 -19.51
N ALA A 271 -1.60 -0.19 -19.81
CA ALA A 271 -1.20 -0.50 -21.18
C ALA A 271 -2.06 -1.62 -21.81
N ILE A 272 -2.69 -2.47 -20.99
CA ILE A 272 -3.64 -3.51 -21.43
C ILE A 272 -4.93 -3.37 -20.61
N PRO A 273 -6.11 -3.29 -21.23
CA PRO A 273 -7.36 -3.19 -20.48
C PRO A 273 -7.71 -4.50 -19.77
N ALA A 274 -8.47 -4.43 -18.67
CA ALA A 274 -8.86 -5.62 -17.89
C ALA A 274 -9.65 -6.66 -18.71
N TYR A 275 -10.52 -6.18 -19.61
CA TYR A 275 -11.35 -7.02 -20.48
C TYR A 275 -10.58 -7.68 -21.63
N ASP A 276 -9.28 -7.38 -21.79
CA ASP A 276 -8.48 -8.04 -22.81
C ASP A 276 -8.44 -9.56 -22.57
N PRO A 277 -8.65 -10.40 -23.60
CA PRO A 277 -8.61 -11.86 -23.47
C PRO A 277 -7.33 -12.40 -22.84
N ILE A 278 -6.17 -11.75 -23.06
CA ILE A 278 -4.88 -12.15 -22.47
C ILE A 278 -4.92 -11.99 -20.94
N VAL A 279 -5.61 -10.96 -20.45
CA VAL A 279 -5.78 -10.73 -19.01
C VAL A 279 -6.80 -11.70 -18.45
N THR A 280 -8.01 -11.68 -19.02
CA THR A 280 -9.18 -12.37 -18.46
C THR A 280 -9.12 -13.89 -18.62
N TYR A 281 -8.71 -14.39 -19.79
CA TYR A 281 -8.80 -15.83 -20.13
C TYR A 281 -7.46 -16.57 -20.09
N ARG A 282 -6.34 -15.86 -19.87
CA ARG A 282 -5.00 -16.47 -19.83
C ARG A 282 -4.28 -16.17 -18.53
N THR A 283 -4.02 -14.89 -18.24
CA THR A 283 -3.23 -14.46 -17.08
C THR A 283 -3.92 -14.84 -15.78
N LEU A 284 -5.20 -14.46 -15.60
CA LEU A 284 -5.97 -14.75 -14.40
C LEU A 284 -6.11 -16.26 -14.14
N PRO A 285 -6.56 -17.10 -15.11
CA PRO A 285 -6.64 -18.55 -14.90
C PRO A 285 -5.29 -19.21 -14.61
N CYS A 286 -4.20 -18.71 -15.22
CA CYS A 286 -2.85 -19.18 -14.92
C CYS A 286 -2.49 -18.94 -13.45
N LEU A 287 -2.69 -17.72 -12.94
CA LEU A 287 -2.40 -17.39 -11.53
C LEU A 287 -3.29 -18.17 -10.56
N VAL A 288 -4.58 -18.32 -10.85
CA VAL A 288 -5.51 -19.12 -10.03
C VAL A 288 -5.05 -20.58 -9.92
N ARG A 289 -4.59 -21.17 -11.03
CA ARG A 289 -4.02 -22.51 -11.05
C ARG A 289 -2.72 -22.60 -10.25
N LEU A 290 -1.83 -21.62 -10.39
CA LEU A 290 -0.53 -21.62 -9.70
C LEU A 290 -0.66 -21.42 -8.17
N CYS A 291 -1.81 -20.96 -7.68
CA CYS A 291 -2.10 -20.90 -6.24
C CYS A 291 -2.41 -22.27 -5.61
N GLN A 292 -2.75 -23.28 -6.42
CA GLN A 292 -3.21 -24.59 -5.96
C GLN A 292 -2.09 -25.38 -5.25
N VAL A 293 -2.51 -26.34 -4.42
CA VAL A 293 -1.62 -27.02 -3.45
C VAL A 293 -0.56 -27.92 -4.08
N GLU A 294 -0.67 -28.25 -5.37
CA GLU A 294 0.30 -29.08 -6.08
C GLU A 294 1.61 -28.33 -6.38
N HIS A 295 1.60 -27.00 -6.29
CA HIS A 295 2.77 -26.16 -6.52
C HIS A 295 3.56 -25.89 -5.23
N SER A 296 4.84 -25.53 -5.36
CA SER A 296 5.67 -25.20 -4.21
C SER A 296 5.12 -23.99 -3.45
N GLU A 297 5.39 -23.90 -2.15
CA GLU A 297 4.94 -22.79 -1.31
C GLU A 297 5.39 -21.42 -1.86
N VAL A 298 6.63 -21.34 -2.35
CA VAL A 298 7.20 -20.11 -2.96
C VAL A 298 6.45 -19.71 -4.22
N HIS A 299 6.15 -20.67 -5.09
CA HIS A 299 5.40 -20.43 -6.32
C HIS A 299 3.96 -20.01 -6.04
N ARG A 300 3.30 -20.68 -5.09
CA ARG A 300 1.93 -20.36 -4.69
C ARG A 300 1.85 -18.96 -4.07
N ALA A 301 2.82 -18.58 -3.22
CA ALA A 301 2.90 -17.24 -2.66
C ALA A 301 3.08 -16.17 -3.75
N ALA A 302 3.99 -16.40 -4.70
CA ALA A 302 4.21 -15.48 -5.83
C ALA A 302 2.97 -15.36 -6.72
N ALA A 303 2.28 -16.47 -7.00
CA ALA A 303 1.03 -16.50 -7.74
C ALA A 303 -0.06 -15.70 -7.03
N ALA A 304 -0.28 -15.96 -5.74
CA ALA A 304 -1.30 -15.28 -4.94
C ALA A 304 -1.04 -13.77 -4.84
N ASN A 305 0.23 -13.37 -4.66
CA ASN A 305 0.59 -11.95 -4.62
C ASN A 305 0.38 -11.26 -5.99
N THR A 306 0.71 -11.95 -7.08
CA THR A 306 0.48 -11.43 -8.44
C THR A 306 -1.01 -11.37 -8.77
N LEU A 307 -1.80 -12.35 -8.31
CA LEU A 307 -3.26 -12.37 -8.44
C LEU A 307 -3.91 -11.24 -7.65
N ALA A 308 -3.43 -10.98 -6.43
CA ALA A 308 -3.88 -9.84 -5.63
C ALA A 308 -3.66 -8.53 -6.39
N ASN A 309 -2.47 -8.32 -6.96
CA ASN A 309 -2.18 -7.14 -7.77
C ASN A 309 -3.09 -7.06 -9.01
N LEU A 310 -3.27 -8.17 -9.73
CA LEU A 310 -4.11 -8.23 -10.94
C LEU A 310 -5.56 -7.83 -10.67
N THR A 311 -6.12 -8.25 -9.55
CA THR A 311 -7.54 -8.07 -9.23
C THR A 311 -7.83 -6.79 -8.44
N GLU A 312 -6.81 -6.07 -7.96
CA GLU A 312 -6.95 -4.99 -6.97
C GLU A 312 -7.92 -3.88 -7.40
N VAL A 313 -7.90 -3.51 -8.68
CA VAL A 313 -8.63 -2.33 -9.21
C VAL A 313 -9.80 -2.67 -10.12
N ASP A 314 -10.08 -3.94 -10.38
CA ASP A 314 -11.10 -4.34 -11.34
C ASP A 314 -12.09 -5.34 -10.73
N SER A 315 -13.34 -4.90 -10.59
CA SER A 315 -14.41 -5.71 -9.98
C SER A 315 -14.79 -6.93 -10.82
N ASN A 316 -14.66 -6.86 -12.15
CA ASN A 316 -14.96 -7.99 -13.02
C ASN A 316 -13.89 -9.08 -12.89
N LEU A 317 -12.60 -8.72 -12.83
CA LEU A 317 -11.53 -9.68 -12.55
C LEU A 317 -11.67 -10.29 -11.15
N GLN A 318 -12.10 -9.52 -10.14
CA GLN A 318 -12.42 -10.05 -8.81
C GLN A 318 -13.51 -11.12 -8.89
N GLN A 319 -14.62 -10.82 -9.57
CA GLN A 319 -15.73 -11.75 -9.79
C GLN A 319 -15.26 -13.03 -10.50
N ILE A 320 -14.55 -12.90 -11.63
CA ILE A 320 -14.06 -14.04 -12.42
C ILE A 320 -13.09 -14.91 -11.61
N ALA A 321 -12.14 -14.31 -10.90
CA ALA A 321 -11.21 -15.05 -10.04
C ALA A 321 -11.97 -15.81 -8.94
N ALA A 322 -12.99 -15.17 -8.37
CA ALA A 322 -13.77 -15.75 -7.31
C ALA A 322 -14.75 -16.84 -7.80
N ILE A 323 -15.05 -16.99 -9.10
CA ILE A 323 -15.85 -18.14 -9.59
C ILE A 323 -15.17 -19.47 -9.23
N SER A 324 -13.84 -19.51 -9.16
CA SER A 324 -13.09 -20.70 -8.76
C SER A 324 -13.24 -20.96 -7.25
N ASN A 325 -14.12 -21.89 -6.88
CA ASN A 325 -14.26 -22.33 -5.48
C ASN A 325 -12.95 -22.91 -4.90
N GLN A 326 -12.08 -23.43 -5.76
CA GLN A 326 -10.78 -23.97 -5.36
C GLN A 326 -9.77 -22.87 -5.00
N LEU A 327 -9.94 -21.64 -5.50
CA LEU A 327 -9.04 -20.54 -5.18
C LEU A 327 -9.10 -20.19 -3.69
N VAL A 328 -10.31 -20.02 -3.15
CA VAL A 328 -10.52 -19.63 -1.74
C VAL A 328 -9.88 -20.66 -0.80
N SER A 329 -10.09 -21.96 -1.05
CA SER A 329 -9.47 -23.00 -0.22
C SER A 329 -7.95 -23.03 -0.37
N ALA A 330 -7.41 -22.82 -1.58
CA ALA A 330 -5.97 -22.77 -1.83
C ALA A 330 -5.30 -21.60 -1.09
N LEU A 331 -5.96 -20.44 -1.02
CA LEU A 331 -5.50 -19.26 -0.28
C LEU A 331 -5.57 -19.48 1.24
N VAL A 332 -6.62 -20.12 1.78
CA VAL A 332 -6.67 -20.49 3.20
C VAL A 332 -5.53 -21.45 3.56
N ASN A 333 -5.19 -22.39 2.67
CA ASN A 333 -4.05 -23.27 2.88
C ASN A 333 -2.72 -22.50 2.98
N LEU A 334 -2.54 -21.41 2.21
CA LEU A 334 -1.34 -20.56 2.32
C LEU A 334 -1.25 -19.82 3.65
N LEU A 335 -2.37 -19.53 4.32
CA LEU A 335 -2.36 -18.93 5.66
C LEU A 335 -1.80 -19.87 6.73
N ASN A 336 -1.77 -21.18 6.46
CA ASN A 336 -1.20 -22.20 7.36
C ASN A 336 0.30 -22.44 7.12
N CYS A 337 0.89 -21.86 6.07
CA CYS A 337 2.31 -22.00 5.76
C CYS A 337 3.17 -21.24 6.77
N PRO A 338 4.40 -21.71 7.07
CA PRO A 338 5.32 -21.01 7.95
C PRO A 338 5.86 -19.72 7.32
N SER A 339 5.94 -19.63 5.98
CA SER A 339 6.46 -18.45 5.30
C SER A 339 5.60 -17.21 5.50
N VAL A 340 6.26 -16.13 5.91
CA VAL A 340 5.68 -14.78 5.94
C VAL A 340 5.18 -14.37 4.55
N ALA A 341 5.93 -14.68 3.50
CA ALA A 341 5.54 -14.33 2.14
C ALA A 341 4.25 -15.05 1.70
N ALA A 342 4.09 -16.33 2.05
CA ALA A 342 2.88 -17.10 1.74
C ALA A 342 1.65 -16.57 2.47
N ARG A 343 1.75 -16.37 3.79
CA ARG A 343 0.65 -15.83 4.61
C ARG A 343 0.27 -14.42 4.17
N GLY A 344 1.26 -13.55 3.96
CA GLY A 344 1.05 -12.18 3.50
C GLY A 344 0.41 -12.11 2.12
N ALA A 345 0.85 -12.95 1.17
CA ALA A 345 0.25 -13.03 -0.16
C ALA A 345 -1.22 -13.48 -0.12
N ALA A 346 -1.55 -14.46 0.73
CA ALA A 346 -2.91 -14.93 0.89
C ALA A 346 -3.83 -13.84 1.46
N PHE A 347 -3.42 -13.13 2.51
CA PHE A 347 -4.18 -12.00 3.03
C PHE A 347 -4.38 -10.89 2.00
N ARG A 348 -3.35 -10.55 1.22
CA ARG A 348 -3.46 -9.57 0.12
C ARG A 348 -4.45 -10.03 -0.95
N ALA A 349 -4.42 -11.31 -1.32
CA ALA A 349 -5.37 -11.88 -2.28
C ALA A 349 -6.82 -11.81 -1.76
N PHE A 350 -7.07 -12.16 -0.49
CA PHE A 350 -8.41 -12.01 0.10
C PHE A 350 -8.87 -10.55 0.19
N ALA A 351 -7.96 -9.64 0.56
CA ALA A 351 -8.26 -8.21 0.61
C ALA A 351 -8.71 -7.69 -0.77
N SER A 352 -8.00 -8.09 -1.83
CA SER A 352 -8.31 -7.73 -3.21
C SER A 352 -9.66 -8.32 -3.67
N LEU A 353 -9.85 -9.63 -3.50
CA LEU A 353 -11.08 -10.32 -3.92
C LEU A 353 -12.33 -9.77 -3.23
N GLY A 354 -12.24 -9.44 -1.94
CA GLY A 354 -13.37 -8.90 -1.16
C GLY A 354 -13.62 -7.40 -1.32
N ALA A 355 -12.84 -6.69 -2.14
CA ALA A 355 -12.82 -5.22 -2.12
C ALA A 355 -14.17 -4.59 -2.49
N ASN A 356 -14.82 -5.08 -3.56
CA ASN A 356 -15.96 -4.40 -4.16
C ASN A 356 -17.27 -5.21 -4.15
N ASP A 357 -17.23 -6.53 -3.98
CA ASP A 357 -18.38 -7.41 -4.16
C ASP A 357 -18.83 -8.06 -2.83
N GLU A 358 -20.11 -7.90 -2.49
CA GLU A 358 -20.68 -8.40 -1.22
C GLU A 358 -20.78 -9.93 -1.17
N ASP A 359 -21.14 -10.58 -2.28
CA ASP A 359 -21.28 -12.03 -2.31
C ASP A 359 -19.91 -12.70 -2.20
N ILE A 360 -18.88 -12.09 -2.79
CA ILE A 360 -17.50 -12.54 -2.62
C ILE A 360 -17.06 -12.38 -1.16
N ARG A 361 -17.29 -11.23 -0.52
CA ARG A 361 -16.97 -11.02 0.90
C ARG A 361 -17.63 -12.07 1.78
N LYS A 362 -18.94 -12.28 1.61
CA LYS A 362 -19.71 -13.24 2.39
C LYS A 362 -19.13 -14.65 2.26
N ARG A 363 -18.87 -15.11 1.04
CA ARG A 363 -18.27 -16.43 0.82
C ARG A 363 -16.87 -16.56 1.42
N ILE A 364 -16.05 -15.51 1.33
CA ILE A 364 -14.74 -15.48 1.97
C ILE A 364 -14.91 -15.61 3.49
N ILE A 365 -15.77 -14.80 4.12
CA ILE A 365 -16.04 -14.82 5.57
C ILE A 365 -16.58 -16.18 6.04
N ASP A 366 -17.49 -16.79 5.27
CA ASP A 366 -18.09 -18.09 5.57
C ASP A 366 -17.09 -19.26 5.40
N THR A 367 -15.88 -19.00 4.88
CA THR A 367 -14.84 -20.01 4.74
C THR A 367 -14.29 -20.41 6.10
N LYS A 368 -14.37 -21.71 6.40
CA LYS A 368 -13.94 -22.30 7.66
C LYS A 368 -12.52 -21.85 8.06
N CYS A 369 -12.37 -21.45 9.33
CA CYS A 369 -11.14 -20.97 9.95
C CYS A 369 -10.57 -19.64 9.41
N LEU A 370 -11.16 -19.01 8.38
CA LEU A 370 -10.58 -17.78 7.83
C LEU A 370 -10.55 -16.66 8.87
N MET A 371 -11.66 -16.43 9.57
CA MET A 371 -11.74 -15.34 10.54
C MET A 371 -10.81 -15.56 11.74
N ASP A 372 -10.59 -16.82 12.15
CA ASP A 372 -9.55 -17.15 13.15
C ASP A 372 -8.15 -16.80 12.65
N ARG A 373 -7.87 -17.04 11.36
CA ARG A 373 -6.59 -16.65 10.74
C ARG A 373 -6.45 -15.14 10.64
N VAL A 374 -7.51 -14.41 10.31
CA VAL A 374 -7.50 -12.94 10.31
C VAL A 374 -7.17 -12.43 11.71
N VAL A 375 -7.88 -12.89 12.75
CA VAL A 375 -7.64 -12.52 14.15
C VAL A 375 -6.21 -12.81 14.58
N SER A 376 -5.71 -14.02 14.29
CA SER A 376 -4.32 -14.40 14.56
C SER A 376 -3.31 -13.50 13.82
N GLY A 377 -3.61 -13.12 12.57
CA GLY A 377 -2.77 -12.26 11.77
C GLY A 377 -2.69 -10.82 12.29
N LEU A 378 -3.75 -10.30 12.91
CA LEU A 378 -3.74 -8.98 13.55
C LEU A 378 -2.75 -8.91 14.73
N GLY A 379 -2.56 -10.02 15.44
CA GLY A 379 -1.63 -10.15 16.58
C GLY A 379 -0.27 -10.77 16.24
N ASP A 380 0.06 -10.97 14.96
CA ASP A 380 1.31 -11.62 14.55
C ASP A 380 2.53 -10.75 14.89
N GLU A 381 3.67 -11.35 15.26
CA GLU A 381 4.91 -10.61 15.56
C GLU A 381 5.47 -9.88 14.33
N ASN A 382 5.21 -10.42 13.13
CA ASN A 382 5.67 -9.85 11.89
C ASN A 382 4.79 -8.69 11.42
N LYS A 383 5.39 -7.51 11.23
CA LYS A 383 4.71 -6.27 10.80
C LYS A 383 4.01 -6.40 9.45
N GLU A 384 4.58 -7.14 8.51
CA GLU A 384 3.99 -7.32 7.17
C GLU A 384 2.71 -8.16 7.24
N ILE A 385 2.70 -9.18 8.10
CA ILE A 385 1.52 -10.01 8.33
C ILE A 385 0.42 -9.18 8.99
N ARG A 386 0.74 -8.41 10.02
CA ARG A 386 -0.24 -7.51 10.67
C ARG A 386 -0.88 -6.57 9.66
N LEU A 387 -0.07 -5.90 8.84
CA LEU A 387 -0.58 -5.00 7.82
C LEU A 387 -1.47 -5.72 6.78
N ALA A 388 -1.04 -6.88 6.28
CA ALA A 388 -1.82 -7.65 5.32
C ALA A 388 -3.14 -8.14 5.92
N ALA A 389 -3.13 -8.63 7.17
CA ALA A 389 -4.33 -9.06 7.89
C ALA A 389 -5.29 -7.89 8.15
N VAL A 390 -4.79 -6.72 8.54
CA VAL A 390 -5.61 -5.51 8.71
C VAL A 390 -6.24 -5.07 7.39
N ARG A 391 -5.51 -5.11 6.27
CA ARG A 391 -6.08 -4.81 4.94
C ARG A 391 -7.16 -5.80 4.54
N CYS A 392 -6.95 -7.08 4.84
CA CYS A 392 -7.96 -8.12 4.67
C CYS A 392 -9.20 -7.82 5.51
N LEU A 393 -9.03 -7.56 6.81
CA LEU A 393 -10.14 -7.20 7.71
C LEU A 393 -10.89 -5.96 7.23
N HIS A 394 -10.18 -4.91 6.83
CA HIS A 394 -10.78 -3.69 6.29
C HIS A 394 -11.67 -4.01 5.08
N SER A 395 -11.19 -4.85 4.16
CA SER A 395 -11.97 -5.29 3.00
C SER A 395 -13.24 -6.04 3.41
N LEU A 396 -13.09 -7.05 4.27
CA LEU A 396 -14.21 -7.90 4.71
C LEU A 396 -15.22 -7.15 5.58
N SER A 397 -14.78 -6.20 6.40
CA SER A 397 -15.63 -5.40 7.32
C SER A 397 -16.64 -4.49 6.60
N ARG A 398 -16.55 -4.35 5.28
CA ARG A 398 -17.58 -3.66 4.47
C ARG A 398 -18.88 -4.44 4.38
N SER A 399 -18.89 -5.73 4.72
CA SER A 399 -20.10 -6.54 4.77
C SER A 399 -20.93 -6.22 6.01
N VAL A 400 -21.95 -5.38 5.83
CA VAL A 400 -22.85 -4.89 6.90
C VAL A 400 -23.56 -6.02 7.64
N GLN A 401 -23.92 -7.11 6.95
CA GLN A 401 -24.58 -8.25 7.57
C GLN A 401 -23.63 -8.97 8.54
N GLN A 402 -22.37 -9.16 8.14
CA GLN A 402 -21.38 -9.93 8.88
C GLN A 402 -20.80 -9.17 10.09
N LEU A 403 -20.92 -7.84 10.10
CA LEU A 403 -20.57 -7.02 11.26
C LEU A 403 -21.34 -7.41 12.52
N ARG A 404 -22.60 -7.88 12.38
CA ARG A 404 -23.47 -8.24 13.52
C ARG A 404 -23.29 -9.66 14.02
N THR A 405 -22.72 -10.54 13.21
CA THR A 405 -22.60 -11.97 13.48
C THR A 405 -21.14 -12.33 13.64
N THR A 406 -20.48 -12.74 12.55
CA THR A 406 -19.17 -13.37 12.56
C THR A 406 -18.09 -12.44 13.12
N PHE A 407 -18.13 -11.14 12.83
CA PHE A 407 -17.13 -10.20 13.35
C PHE A 407 -17.21 -10.04 14.87
N GLN A 408 -18.43 -10.11 15.41
CA GLN A 408 -18.68 -10.08 16.84
C GLN A 408 -18.29 -11.42 17.49
N ASP A 409 -18.66 -12.56 16.89
CA ASP A 409 -18.36 -13.89 17.40
C ASP A 409 -16.85 -14.13 17.56
N HIS A 410 -16.06 -13.63 16.59
CA HIS A 410 -14.59 -13.70 16.64
C HIS A 410 -13.95 -12.53 17.41
N SER A 411 -14.74 -11.59 17.95
CA SER A 411 -14.26 -10.42 18.70
C SER A 411 -13.12 -9.66 18.01
N VAL A 412 -13.21 -9.49 16.68
CA VAL A 412 -12.13 -8.91 15.86
C VAL A 412 -11.72 -7.49 16.28
N TRP A 413 -12.63 -6.80 16.97
CA TRP A 413 -12.41 -5.47 17.52
C TRP A 413 -11.29 -5.43 18.56
N HIS A 414 -11.12 -6.49 19.36
CA HIS A 414 -10.16 -6.53 20.46
C HIS A 414 -8.70 -6.49 19.97
N PRO A 415 -8.24 -7.41 19.09
CA PRO A 415 -6.87 -7.34 18.56
C PRO A 415 -6.65 -6.09 17.69
N LEU A 416 -7.69 -5.57 17.03
CA LEU A 416 -7.58 -4.32 16.28
C LEU A 416 -7.32 -3.11 17.21
N MET A 417 -8.03 -3.02 18.34
CA MET A 417 -7.79 -1.97 19.35
C MET A 417 -6.39 -2.07 19.94
N ALA A 418 -5.93 -3.27 20.28
CA ALA A 418 -4.57 -3.49 20.80
C ALA A 418 -3.50 -2.98 19.82
N LEU A 419 -3.66 -3.28 18.52
CA LEU A 419 -2.75 -2.84 17.46
C LEU A 419 -2.73 -1.31 17.30
N LEU A 420 -3.88 -0.64 17.44
CA LEU A 420 -3.97 0.81 17.37
C LEU A 420 -3.29 1.52 18.55
N THR A 421 -3.20 0.85 19.70
CA THR A 421 -2.55 1.37 20.91
C THR A 421 -1.05 1.05 21.02
N ASP A 422 -0.55 0.07 20.24
CA ASP A 422 0.84 -0.39 20.29
C ASP A 422 1.76 0.32 19.26
N ASN A 423 1.84 1.66 19.36
CA ASN A 423 2.71 2.52 18.53
C ASN A 423 2.89 2.06 17.05
N PRO A 424 1.78 1.92 16.29
CA PRO A 424 1.84 1.40 14.93
C PRO A 424 2.57 2.36 13.97
N SER A 425 3.12 1.81 12.88
CA SER A 425 3.58 2.65 11.76
C SER A 425 2.42 3.41 11.14
N THR A 426 2.69 4.55 10.48
CA THR A 426 1.66 5.37 9.82
C THR A 426 0.80 4.55 8.84
N GLU A 427 1.41 3.66 8.07
CA GLU A 427 0.70 2.78 7.13
C GLU A 427 -0.25 1.81 7.84
N LEU A 428 0.22 1.19 8.92
CA LEU A 428 -0.59 0.26 9.71
C LEU A 428 -1.74 0.99 10.42
N LEU A 429 -1.46 2.16 11.01
CA LEU A 429 -2.45 3.01 11.66
C LEU A 429 -3.53 3.46 10.66
N THR A 430 -3.15 3.78 9.43
CA THR A 430 -4.09 4.17 8.37
C THR A 430 -5.01 3.01 8.00
N ALA A 431 -4.45 1.82 7.77
CA ALA A 431 -5.26 0.65 7.43
C ALA A 431 -6.18 0.23 8.60
N ALA A 432 -5.68 0.27 9.82
CA ALA A 432 -6.42 -0.15 11.01
C ALA A 432 -7.54 0.84 11.36
N SER A 433 -7.29 2.15 11.26
CA SER A 433 -8.32 3.17 11.46
C SER A 433 -9.39 3.16 10.37
N SER A 434 -9.07 2.78 9.12
CA SER A 434 -10.10 2.55 8.10
C SER A 434 -10.98 1.32 8.40
N ALA A 435 -10.40 0.21 8.89
CA ALA A 435 -11.20 -0.93 9.37
C ALA A 435 -12.11 -0.51 10.54
N LEU A 436 -11.59 0.31 11.46
CA LEU A 436 -12.33 0.83 12.60
C LEU A 436 -13.56 1.67 12.17
N CYS A 437 -13.46 2.46 11.10
CA CYS A 437 -14.59 3.21 10.56
C CYS A 437 -15.79 2.30 10.24
N ASN A 438 -15.55 1.11 9.71
CA ASN A 438 -16.59 0.13 9.37
C ASN A 438 -17.14 -0.57 10.63
N LEU A 439 -16.27 -0.86 11.61
CA LEU A 439 -16.67 -1.51 12.87
C LEU A 439 -17.43 -0.58 13.83
N LEU A 440 -17.39 0.74 13.64
CA LEU A 440 -18.07 1.73 14.48
C LEU A 440 -19.41 2.22 13.93
N LEU A 441 -19.93 1.57 12.89
CA LEU A 441 -21.27 1.84 12.38
C LEU A 441 -22.33 1.53 13.45
N GLU A 442 -23.46 2.26 13.42
CA GLU A 442 -24.51 2.22 14.45
C GLU A 442 -24.93 0.81 14.87
N PHE A 443 -25.01 -0.08 13.89
CA PHE A 443 -25.53 -1.43 14.07
C PHE A 443 -24.47 -2.47 14.44
N SER A 444 -23.22 -2.07 14.59
CA SER A 444 -22.12 -2.95 14.95
C SER A 444 -22.08 -3.19 16.46
N PRO A 445 -22.13 -4.44 16.95
CA PRO A 445 -22.05 -4.72 18.38
C PRO A 445 -20.68 -4.38 18.99
N ALA A 446 -19.64 -4.27 18.16
CA ALA A 446 -18.29 -3.92 18.57
C ALA A 446 -18.16 -2.47 19.08
N LYS A 447 -19.15 -1.60 18.79
CA LYS A 447 -19.13 -0.17 19.15
C LYS A 447 -19.00 0.03 20.66
N GLU A 448 -19.83 -0.64 21.45
CA GLU A 448 -19.92 -0.41 22.90
C GLU A 448 -18.65 -0.86 23.65
N PRO A 449 -18.09 -2.07 23.42
CA PRO A 449 -16.81 -2.46 24.01
C PRO A 449 -15.64 -1.53 23.63
N MET A 450 -15.59 -1.06 22.38
CA MET A 450 -14.56 -0.12 21.95
C MET A 450 -14.67 1.24 22.65
N ILE A 451 -15.89 1.75 22.88
CA ILE A 451 -16.13 2.98 23.65
C ILE A 451 -15.58 2.82 25.07
N GLN A 452 -15.86 1.69 25.71
CA GLN A 452 -15.37 1.38 27.07
C GLN A 452 -13.84 1.29 27.13
N GLN A 453 -13.18 0.90 26.04
CA GLN A 453 -11.71 0.90 25.92
C GLN A 453 -11.10 2.24 25.48
N GLY A 454 -11.88 3.32 25.42
CA GLY A 454 -11.36 4.66 25.14
C GLY A 454 -11.11 4.95 23.66
N VAL A 455 -11.87 4.33 22.75
CA VAL A 455 -11.75 4.60 21.30
C VAL A 455 -11.98 6.07 20.95
N VAL A 456 -12.79 6.81 21.74
CA VAL A 456 -13.04 8.25 21.50
C VAL A 456 -11.74 9.07 21.64
N GLN A 457 -10.94 8.80 22.67
CA GLN A 457 -9.66 9.47 22.91
C GLN A 457 -8.62 9.12 21.84
N LEU A 458 -8.58 7.85 21.46
CA LEU A 458 -7.73 7.38 20.37
C LEU A 458 -8.06 8.10 19.05
N LEU A 459 -9.34 8.13 18.68
CA LEU A 459 -9.79 8.78 17.44
C LEU A 459 -9.53 10.29 17.45
N ALA A 460 -9.78 10.97 18.57
CA ALA A 460 -9.45 12.39 18.71
C ALA A 460 -7.95 12.65 18.48
N THR A 461 -7.07 11.78 19.00
CA THR A 461 -5.63 11.84 18.75
C THR A 461 -5.28 11.63 17.28
N ILE A 462 -5.94 10.67 16.61
CA ILE A 462 -5.78 10.41 15.18
C ILE A 462 -6.17 11.63 14.33
N THR A 463 -7.20 12.40 14.72
CA THR A 463 -7.57 13.63 13.99
C THR A 463 -6.49 14.70 13.98
N SER A 464 -5.53 14.65 14.91
CA SER A 464 -4.43 15.63 15.01
C SER A 464 -3.17 15.20 14.24
N GLN A 465 -3.20 14.06 13.54
CA GLN A 465 -2.06 13.56 12.79
C GLN A 465 -1.77 14.40 11.54
N PRO A 466 -0.49 14.51 11.12
CA PRO A 466 -0.11 15.29 9.95
C PRO A 466 -0.63 14.68 8.64
N ASP A 467 -0.86 13.36 8.60
CA ASP A 467 -1.37 12.65 7.43
C ASP A 467 -2.89 12.91 7.23
N PRO A 468 -3.32 13.42 6.06
CA PRO A 468 -4.74 13.69 5.79
C PRO A 468 -5.64 12.44 5.84
N SER A 469 -5.14 11.27 5.45
CA SER A 469 -5.90 10.01 5.47
C SER A 469 -6.21 9.59 6.91
N LEU A 470 -5.24 9.76 7.81
CA LEU A 470 -5.46 9.57 9.24
C LEU A 470 -6.48 10.53 9.79
N ARG A 471 -6.37 11.83 9.49
CA ARG A 471 -7.37 12.81 9.95
C ARG A 471 -8.77 12.46 9.46
N LEU A 472 -8.89 12.10 8.18
CA LEU A 472 -10.13 11.65 7.55
C LEU A 472 -10.72 10.44 8.28
N ASN A 473 -9.92 9.39 8.50
CA ASN A 473 -10.36 8.20 9.23
C ASN A 473 -10.80 8.53 10.66
N GLY A 474 -10.02 9.35 11.37
CA GLY A 474 -10.33 9.77 12.75
C GLY A 474 -11.68 10.47 12.85
N VAL A 475 -11.90 11.49 12.01
CA VAL A 475 -13.16 12.25 12.05
C VAL A 475 -14.34 11.46 11.51
N TRP A 476 -14.12 10.59 10.50
CA TRP A 476 -15.18 9.73 9.98
C TRP A 476 -15.62 8.68 11.00
N ALA A 477 -14.69 8.05 11.72
CA ALA A 477 -15.02 7.14 12.80
C ALA A 477 -15.79 7.85 13.94
N LEU A 478 -15.39 9.08 14.32
CA LEU A 478 -16.14 9.89 15.29
C LEU A 478 -17.55 10.24 14.78
N MET A 479 -17.68 10.56 13.49
CA MET A 479 -18.98 10.83 12.85
C MET A 479 -19.89 9.61 12.94
N ASN A 480 -19.38 8.40 12.68
CA ASN A 480 -20.12 7.14 12.79
C ASN A 480 -20.51 6.86 14.25
N LEU A 481 -19.61 7.12 15.21
CA LEU A 481 -19.92 7.02 16.63
C LEU A 481 -21.06 7.94 17.05
N ALA A 482 -21.07 9.19 16.57
CA ALA A 482 -22.08 10.19 16.90
C ALA A 482 -23.45 9.92 16.26
N PHE A 483 -23.52 9.14 15.18
CA PHE A 483 -24.77 8.79 14.52
C PHE A 483 -25.65 7.94 15.44
N GLN A 484 -26.89 8.40 15.66
CA GLN A 484 -27.87 7.81 16.59
C GLN A 484 -27.33 7.47 18.00
N ALA A 485 -26.30 8.18 18.46
CA ALA A 485 -25.76 7.98 19.79
C ALA A 485 -26.61 8.62 20.90
N GLU A 486 -26.46 8.09 22.11
CA GLU A 486 -26.93 8.74 23.32
C GLU A 486 -26.22 10.08 23.54
N GLN A 487 -26.92 11.00 24.21
CA GLN A 487 -26.41 12.34 24.51
C GLN A 487 -25.05 12.32 25.22
N ARG A 488 -24.85 11.41 26.18
CA ARG A 488 -23.60 11.30 26.95
C ARG A 488 -22.38 11.09 26.03
N LEU A 489 -22.50 10.21 25.04
CA LEU A 489 -21.41 9.95 24.10
C LEU A 489 -21.13 11.16 23.20
N LYS A 490 -22.17 11.89 22.77
CA LYS A 490 -22.01 13.12 21.98
C LYS A 490 -21.26 14.20 22.76
N SER A 491 -21.61 14.41 24.02
CA SER A 491 -20.89 15.32 24.91
C SER A 491 -19.44 14.88 25.12
N GLN A 492 -19.20 13.57 25.30
CA GLN A 492 -17.84 13.02 25.43
C GLN A 492 -17.00 13.28 24.18
N ILE A 493 -17.54 13.01 22.98
CA ILE A 493 -16.83 13.25 21.71
C ILE A 493 -16.41 14.71 21.60
N LEU A 494 -17.34 15.63 21.80
CA LEU A 494 -17.07 17.05 21.60
C LEU A 494 -16.12 17.62 22.66
N THR A 495 -16.25 17.17 23.91
CA THR A 495 -15.31 17.52 24.99
C THR A 495 -13.90 16.98 24.72
N THR A 496 -13.79 15.75 24.23
CA THR A 496 -12.49 15.10 23.98
C THR A 496 -11.77 15.69 22.77
N LEU A 497 -12.52 16.02 21.71
CA LEU A 497 -11.96 16.63 20.51
C LEU A 497 -11.47 18.05 20.81
N GLY A 498 -12.25 18.81 21.58
CA GLY A 498 -11.94 20.18 21.94
C GLY A 498 -12.19 21.16 20.79
N THR A 499 -12.43 22.41 21.16
CA THR A 499 -12.80 23.48 20.23
C THR A 499 -11.73 23.76 19.18
N ASP A 500 -10.46 23.87 19.59
CA ASP A 500 -9.36 24.20 18.69
C ASP A 500 -9.21 23.16 17.57
N GLN A 501 -9.34 21.88 17.91
CA GLN A 501 -9.24 20.81 16.92
C GLN A 501 -10.42 20.81 15.96
N ILE A 502 -11.64 21.08 16.42
CA ILE A 502 -12.81 21.21 15.54
C ILE A 502 -12.56 22.32 14.49
N PHE A 503 -12.07 23.48 14.92
CA PHE A 503 -11.74 24.57 13.99
C PHE A 503 -10.61 24.20 13.03
N ARG A 504 -9.57 23.50 13.49
CA ARG A 504 -8.52 22.98 12.59
C ARG A 504 -9.08 22.05 11.52
N LEU A 505 -10.00 21.15 11.88
CA LEU A 505 -10.63 20.23 10.94
C LEU A 505 -11.62 20.92 9.99
N LEU A 506 -12.32 21.97 10.44
CA LEU A 506 -13.19 22.79 9.59
C LEU A 506 -12.40 23.68 8.62
N ALA A 507 -11.14 23.99 8.95
CA ALA A 507 -10.22 24.70 8.08
C ALA A 507 -9.26 23.77 7.32
N ASP A 508 -9.50 22.46 7.34
CA ASP A 508 -8.60 21.48 6.70
C ASP A 508 -8.55 21.69 5.18
N PRO A 509 -7.36 21.69 4.55
CA PRO A 509 -7.25 21.81 3.11
C PRO A 509 -7.85 20.61 2.35
N ASP A 510 -7.97 19.44 2.98
CA ASP A 510 -8.65 18.29 2.37
C ASP A 510 -10.17 18.39 2.56
N THR A 511 -10.88 18.67 1.46
CA THR A 511 -12.35 18.76 1.44
C THR A 511 -13.03 17.50 1.98
N LYS A 512 -12.43 16.31 1.88
CA LYS A 512 -13.01 15.09 2.46
C LYS A 512 -13.01 15.14 3.98
N VAL A 513 -11.93 15.66 4.59
CA VAL A 513 -11.85 15.86 6.05
C VAL A 513 -12.88 16.88 6.49
N LEU A 514 -12.97 18.02 5.80
CA LEU A 514 -13.98 19.05 6.05
C LEU A 514 -15.41 18.47 5.99
N MET A 515 -15.74 17.74 4.93
CA MET A 515 -17.07 17.14 4.75
C MET A 515 -17.43 16.17 5.88
N LYS A 516 -16.50 15.31 6.32
CA LYS A 516 -16.73 14.41 7.45
C LYS A 516 -16.82 15.14 8.79
N THR A 517 -16.10 16.24 8.95
CA THR A 517 -16.19 17.12 10.12
C THR A 517 -17.56 17.79 10.22
N LEU A 518 -18.09 18.31 9.12
CA LEU A 518 -19.45 18.86 9.05
C LEU A 518 -20.50 17.77 9.33
N GLY A 519 -20.31 16.56 8.78
CA GLY A 519 -21.14 15.41 9.09
C GLY A 519 -21.13 15.05 10.58
N LEU A 520 -19.96 15.10 11.23
CA LEU A 520 -19.84 14.90 12.68
C LEU A 520 -20.63 15.95 13.44
N LEU A 521 -20.44 17.24 13.15
CA LEU A 521 -21.17 18.33 13.81
C LEU A 521 -22.68 18.19 13.63
N ARG A 522 -23.14 17.85 12.42
CA ARG A 522 -24.55 17.59 12.11
C ARG A 522 -25.13 16.47 12.97
N ASN A 523 -24.39 15.37 13.15
CA ASN A 523 -24.79 14.26 14.00
C ASN A 523 -24.80 14.63 15.49
N LEU A 524 -23.89 15.50 15.91
CA LEU A 524 -23.80 15.96 17.31
C LEU A 524 -24.99 16.84 17.70
N VAL A 525 -25.48 17.70 16.81
CA VAL A 525 -26.64 18.59 17.06
C VAL A 525 -28.00 17.95 16.70
N SER A 526 -28.06 16.64 16.57
CA SER A 526 -29.25 15.85 16.24
C SER A 526 -29.38 14.65 17.20
N PRO A 527 -30.55 14.02 17.40
CA PRO A 527 -31.88 14.52 17.07
C PRO A 527 -32.26 15.70 17.98
N ARG A 528 -33.44 16.30 17.75
CA ARG A 528 -33.97 17.47 18.48
C ARG A 528 -33.80 17.40 19.99
N THR A 529 -34.02 16.21 20.59
CA THR A 529 -33.92 15.98 22.04
C THR A 529 -32.53 16.26 22.60
N HIS A 530 -31.48 16.22 21.79
CA HIS A 530 -30.11 16.50 22.21
C HIS A 530 -29.65 17.91 21.82
N THR A 531 -30.26 18.51 20.78
CA THR A 531 -29.85 19.78 20.18
C THR A 531 -29.69 20.89 21.22
N ASP A 532 -30.68 21.05 22.09
CA ASP A 532 -30.68 22.12 23.10
C ASP A 532 -29.53 22.00 24.10
N THR A 533 -29.25 20.80 24.60
CA THR A 533 -28.13 20.59 25.52
C THR A 533 -26.78 20.76 24.85
N MET A 534 -26.64 20.28 23.60
CA MET A 534 -25.38 20.42 22.86
C MET A 534 -25.08 21.89 22.55
N MET A 535 -26.10 22.66 22.18
CA MET A 535 -25.98 24.10 21.95
C MET A 535 -25.83 24.89 23.26
N ALA A 536 -26.41 24.45 24.37
CA ALA A 536 -26.17 25.08 25.67
C ALA A 536 -24.71 24.96 26.13
N LEU A 537 -24.06 23.83 25.84
CA LEU A 537 -22.66 23.59 26.23
C LEU A 537 -21.66 24.23 25.26
N HIS A 538 -21.95 24.23 23.95
CA HIS A 538 -20.96 24.54 22.91
C HIS A 538 -21.51 25.39 21.75
N GLY A 539 -22.66 26.03 21.94
CA GLY A 539 -23.37 26.78 20.91
C GLY A 539 -22.53 27.84 20.21
N PRO A 540 -21.81 28.74 20.93
CA PRO A 540 -20.98 29.75 20.30
C PRO A 540 -19.94 29.17 19.34
N GLN A 541 -19.28 28.08 19.73
CA GLN A 541 -18.24 27.41 18.94
C GLN A 541 -18.82 26.73 17.71
N VAL A 542 -19.95 26.03 17.87
CA VAL A 542 -20.66 25.40 16.73
C VAL A 542 -21.12 26.47 15.73
N MET A 543 -21.71 27.56 16.20
CA MET A 543 -22.15 28.66 15.34
C MET A 543 -20.98 29.32 14.61
N GLN A 544 -19.88 29.60 15.29
CA GLN A 544 -18.69 30.18 14.66
C GLN A 544 -18.08 29.25 13.61
N GLY A 545 -18.03 27.93 13.87
CA GLY A 545 -17.58 26.94 12.90
C GLY A 545 -18.47 26.86 11.64
N VAL A 546 -19.79 26.92 11.84
CA VAL A 546 -20.76 26.98 10.73
C VAL A 546 -20.59 28.26 9.93
N VAL A 547 -20.47 29.42 10.59
CA VAL A 547 -20.25 30.72 9.94
C VAL A 547 -18.98 30.67 9.10
N LEU A 548 -17.85 30.23 9.66
CA LEU A 548 -16.57 30.08 8.96
C LEU A 548 -16.74 29.37 7.60
N VAL A 549 -17.46 28.26 7.57
CA VAL A 549 -17.71 27.49 6.33
C VAL A 549 -18.67 28.21 5.37
N LEU A 550 -19.68 28.91 5.89
CA LEU A 550 -20.60 29.67 5.05
C LEU A 550 -19.95 30.91 4.42
N GLU A 551 -18.98 31.54 5.10
CA GLU A 551 -18.22 32.68 4.55
C GLU A 551 -17.09 32.25 3.63
N GLY A 552 -16.54 31.06 3.85
CA GLY A 552 -15.41 30.54 3.09
C GLY A 552 -15.73 30.30 1.60
N PRO A 553 -14.69 30.25 0.74
CA PRO A 553 -14.80 30.00 -0.70
C PRO A 553 -15.01 28.50 -0.99
N HIS A 554 -16.03 27.91 -0.36
CA HIS A 554 -16.35 26.49 -0.50
C HIS A 554 -17.45 26.24 -1.55
N SER A 555 -17.49 25.01 -2.06
CA SER A 555 -18.51 24.58 -3.02
C SER A 555 -19.92 24.55 -2.39
N PRO A 556 -20.98 24.58 -3.22
CA PRO A 556 -22.35 24.46 -2.73
C PRO A 556 -22.58 23.23 -1.84
N GLU A 557 -21.99 22.08 -2.15
CA GLU A 557 -22.18 20.83 -1.40
C GLU A 557 -21.63 20.93 0.03
N VAL A 558 -20.51 21.65 0.22
CA VAL A 558 -19.93 21.90 1.55
C VAL A 558 -20.80 22.85 2.34
N LYS A 559 -21.25 23.94 1.72
CA LYS A 559 -22.12 24.95 2.34
C LYS A 559 -23.49 24.38 2.69
N GLU A 560 -24.01 23.45 1.89
CA GLU A 560 -25.24 22.70 2.16
C GLU A 560 -25.16 21.95 3.50
N GLN A 561 -24.02 21.32 3.82
CA GLN A 561 -23.85 20.64 5.10
C GLN A 561 -23.89 21.62 6.29
N ALA A 562 -23.29 22.80 6.14
CA ALA A 562 -23.36 23.86 7.15
C ALA A 562 -24.80 24.37 7.35
N LEU A 563 -25.56 24.55 6.27
CA LEU A 563 -26.98 24.91 6.34
C LEU A 563 -27.83 23.79 6.97
N CYS A 564 -27.52 22.53 6.72
CA CYS A 564 -28.18 21.40 7.38
C CYS A 564 -27.94 21.39 8.90
N ILE A 565 -26.74 21.79 9.36
CA ILE A 565 -26.44 21.98 10.79
C ILE A 565 -27.33 23.08 11.36
N LEU A 566 -27.44 24.24 10.70
CA LEU A 566 -28.37 25.31 11.10
C LEU A 566 -29.82 24.84 11.11
N GLY A 567 -30.23 24.01 10.16
CA GLY A 567 -31.55 23.39 10.12
C GLY A 567 -31.85 22.54 11.35
N ASN A 568 -30.87 21.75 11.82
CA ASN A 568 -30.98 20.97 13.06
C ASN A 568 -31.01 21.88 14.30
N ILE A 569 -30.18 22.93 14.33
CA ILE A 569 -30.17 23.91 15.44
C ILE A 569 -31.51 24.65 15.53
N ALA A 570 -32.08 25.05 14.39
CA ALA A 570 -33.38 25.69 14.30
C ALA A 570 -34.53 24.81 14.83
N ASP A 571 -34.37 23.49 14.78
CA ASP A 571 -35.35 22.52 15.28
C ASP A 571 -35.41 22.47 16.82
N GLY A 572 -34.29 22.72 17.51
CA GLY A 572 -34.21 22.73 18.98
C GLY A 572 -34.93 23.92 19.62
N GLU A 573 -35.48 23.76 20.83
CA GLU A 573 -36.38 24.72 21.49
C GLU A 573 -35.70 26.05 21.83
N ARG A 574 -34.53 25.98 22.47
CA ARG A 574 -33.66 27.11 22.86
C ARG A 574 -32.51 27.28 21.88
N ALA A 575 -32.07 26.20 21.24
CA ALA A 575 -30.97 26.20 20.28
C ALA A 575 -31.19 27.19 19.12
N ARG A 576 -32.44 27.32 18.64
CA ARG A 576 -32.83 28.28 17.61
C ARG A 576 -32.52 29.74 17.95
N ASP A 577 -32.43 30.09 19.24
CA ASP A 577 -32.16 31.45 19.67
C ASP A 577 -30.74 31.88 19.28
N HIS A 578 -29.79 30.94 19.15
CA HIS A 578 -28.46 31.21 18.59
C HIS A 578 -28.51 31.70 17.13
N ILE A 579 -29.56 31.31 16.38
CA ILE A 579 -29.78 31.77 15.01
C ILE A 579 -30.58 33.08 15.03
N MET A 580 -31.70 33.11 15.77
CA MET A 580 -32.59 34.28 15.80
C MET A 580 -31.95 35.53 16.40
N SER A 581 -30.93 35.39 17.25
CA SER A 581 -30.16 36.51 17.81
C SER A 581 -28.97 36.94 16.95
N ASN A 582 -28.65 36.21 15.88
CA ASN A 582 -27.50 36.47 15.03
C ASN A 582 -27.93 37.02 13.66
N GLU A 583 -27.83 38.34 13.51
CA GLU A 583 -28.21 39.06 12.28
C GLU A 583 -27.45 38.58 11.04
N ASP A 584 -26.15 38.29 11.18
CA ASP A 584 -25.31 37.90 10.04
C ASP A 584 -25.69 36.51 9.53
N VAL A 585 -26.03 35.59 10.43
CA VAL A 585 -26.54 34.26 10.06
C VAL A 585 -27.91 34.37 9.39
N LEU A 586 -28.82 35.20 9.91
CA LEU A 586 -30.13 35.42 9.29
C LEU A 586 -30.03 36.00 7.89
N LYS A 587 -29.17 37.01 7.68
CA LYS A 587 -28.90 37.59 6.36
C LYS A 587 -28.34 36.54 5.39
N LYS A 588 -27.35 35.75 5.83
CA LYS A 588 -26.80 34.66 5.01
C LYS A 588 -27.86 33.62 4.64
N LEU A 589 -28.72 33.23 5.58
CA LEU A 589 -29.82 32.30 5.29
C LEU A 589 -30.73 32.85 4.18
N ILE A 590 -31.06 34.14 4.24
CA ILE A 590 -31.86 34.83 3.22
C ILE A 590 -31.13 34.87 1.88
N ASP A 591 -29.84 35.21 1.87
CA ASP A 591 -29.02 35.21 0.66
C ASP A 591 -29.04 33.81 0.00
N TYR A 592 -28.89 32.75 0.80
CA TYR A 592 -28.91 31.36 0.32
C TYR A 592 -30.27 30.90 -0.19
N MET A 593 -31.39 31.47 0.27
CA MET A 593 -32.71 31.20 -0.32
C MET A 593 -32.80 31.68 -1.78
N THR A 594 -32.06 32.73 -2.13
CA THR A 594 -32.03 33.31 -3.49
C THR A 594 -30.82 32.87 -4.31
N HIS A 595 -29.98 31.99 -3.77
CA HIS A 595 -28.79 31.53 -4.46
C HIS A 595 -29.14 30.67 -5.68
N PRO A 596 -28.37 30.72 -6.79
CA PRO A 596 -28.65 29.93 -8.00
C PRO A 596 -28.54 28.41 -7.84
N ALA A 597 -28.13 27.90 -6.67
CA ALA A 597 -27.88 26.48 -6.44
C ALA A 597 -29.07 25.88 -5.65
N PRO A 598 -29.87 24.97 -6.23
CA PRO A 598 -31.08 24.45 -5.59
C PRO A 598 -30.83 23.82 -4.22
N CYS A 599 -29.73 23.07 -4.04
CA CYS A 599 -29.40 22.44 -2.76
C CYS A 599 -29.22 23.45 -1.60
N LEU A 600 -28.69 24.64 -1.91
CA LEU A 600 -28.53 25.72 -0.94
C LEU A 600 -29.88 26.37 -0.62
N GLN A 601 -30.71 26.60 -1.64
CA GLN A 601 -32.06 27.13 -1.47
C GLN A 601 -32.90 26.18 -0.61
N GLU A 602 -32.87 24.88 -0.91
CA GLU A 602 -33.60 23.85 -0.17
C GLU A 602 -33.20 23.79 1.30
N SER A 603 -31.90 23.87 1.58
CA SER A 603 -31.36 23.79 2.94
C SER A 603 -31.65 25.07 3.73
N ALA A 604 -31.56 26.24 3.09
CA ALA A 604 -31.94 27.51 3.69
C ALA A 604 -33.45 27.56 4.00
N VAL A 605 -34.31 27.17 3.05
CA VAL A 605 -35.76 27.08 3.24
C VAL A 605 -36.12 26.09 4.34
N PHE A 606 -35.41 24.96 4.44
CA PHE A 606 -35.61 24.01 5.54
C PHE A 606 -35.28 24.62 6.91
N CYS A 607 -34.18 25.38 7.02
CA CYS A 607 -33.86 26.10 8.25
C CYS A 607 -34.95 27.13 8.61
N ILE A 608 -35.39 27.94 7.63
CA ILE A 608 -36.47 28.91 7.79
C ILE A 608 -37.78 28.25 8.25
N ASN A 609 -38.16 27.13 7.64
CA ASN A 609 -39.34 26.36 8.03
C ASN A 609 -39.29 25.94 9.50
N ASN A 610 -38.12 25.49 9.98
CA ASN A 610 -37.94 25.11 11.38
C ASN A 610 -37.99 26.33 12.32
N LEU A 611 -37.36 27.45 11.96
CA LEU A 611 -37.41 28.69 12.76
C LEU A 611 -38.84 29.25 12.87
N ALA A 612 -39.60 29.16 11.78
CA ALA A 612 -40.97 29.68 11.69
C ALA A 612 -42.03 28.73 12.29
N ARG A 613 -41.63 27.56 12.82
CA ARG A 613 -42.57 26.53 13.24
C ARG A 613 -43.59 27.02 14.26
N ARG A 614 -44.86 26.73 13.99
CA ARG A 614 -46.01 27.07 14.84
C ARG A 614 -46.11 26.24 16.09
N GLY A 615 -46.86 26.76 17.06
CA GLY A 615 -47.23 26.03 18.28
C GLY A 615 -46.10 25.90 19.29
N GLU A 616 -44.96 26.55 19.05
CA GLU A 616 -43.81 26.55 19.94
C GLU A 616 -43.63 27.92 20.61
N PRO A 617 -43.06 27.99 21.82
CA PRO A 617 -42.80 29.26 22.50
C PRO A 617 -42.06 30.26 21.60
N GLY A 618 -42.50 31.51 21.58
CA GLY A 618 -41.93 32.59 20.76
C GLY A 618 -42.15 32.49 19.24
N ALA A 619 -43.01 31.58 18.76
CA ALA A 619 -43.23 31.39 17.32
C ALA A 619 -43.72 32.67 16.61
N VAL A 620 -44.64 33.42 17.22
CA VAL A 620 -45.21 34.64 16.62
C VAL A 620 -44.14 35.72 16.44
N GLU A 621 -43.26 35.92 17.43
CA GLU A 621 -42.16 36.88 17.37
C GLU A 621 -41.16 36.49 16.29
N ARG A 622 -40.77 35.21 16.22
CA ARG A 622 -39.89 34.70 15.16
C ARG A 622 -40.50 34.87 13.77
N GLN A 623 -41.78 34.51 13.60
CA GLN A 623 -42.48 34.67 12.33
C GLN A 623 -42.58 36.13 11.90
N THR A 624 -42.88 37.04 12.83
CA THR A 624 -42.93 38.49 12.57
C THR A 624 -41.56 38.99 12.12
N ARG A 625 -40.51 38.63 12.84
CA ARG A 625 -39.13 38.99 12.48
C ARG A 625 -38.71 38.46 11.10
N LEU A 626 -39.05 37.22 10.76
CA LEU A 626 -38.78 36.67 9.44
C LEU A 626 -39.62 37.35 8.34
N LYS A 627 -40.87 37.76 8.64
CA LYS A 627 -41.70 38.58 7.74
C LYS A 627 -41.04 39.94 7.48
N ASP A 628 -40.56 40.62 8.51
CA ASP A 628 -39.89 41.93 8.41
C ASP A 628 -38.59 41.86 7.60
N LEU A 629 -37.89 40.73 7.66
CA LEU A 629 -36.71 40.43 6.84
C LEU A 629 -37.03 40.03 5.38
N GLY A 630 -38.31 40.05 4.98
CA GLY A 630 -38.73 39.79 3.60
C GLY A 630 -38.79 38.31 3.19
N VAL A 631 -38.64 37.38 4.15
CA VAL A 631 -38.59 35.92 3.89
C VAL A 631 -39.84 35.43 3.15
N VAL A 632 -41.03 35.94 3.52
CA VAL A 632 -42.30 35.52 2.91
C VAL A 632 -42.36 35.91 1.42
N ASN A 633 -41.81 37.06 1.03
CA ASN A 633 -41.76 37.46 -0.38
C ASN A 633 -40.88 36.53 -1.20
N ILE A 634 -39.73 36.15 -0.65
CA ILE A 634 -38.79 35.22 -1.29
C ILE A 634 -39.44 33.83 -1.42
N LEU A 635 -40.13 33.33 -0.39
CA LEU A 635 -40.86 32.07 -0.48
C LEU A 635 -41.91 32.08 -1.59
N HIS A 636 -42.66 33.17 -1.76
CA HIS A 636 -43.61 33.28 -2.89
C HIS A 636 -42.92 33.30 -4.25
N GLN A 637 -41.75 33.97 -4.37
CA GLN A 637 -40.97 33.94 -5.60
C GLN A 637 -40.48 32.51 -5.92
N LEU A 638 -40.03 31.76 -4.92
CA LEU A 638 -39.55 30.39 -5.09
C LEU A 638 -40.64 29.39 -5.47
N LEU A 639 -41.94 29.74 -5.37
CA LEU A 639 -43.02 28.87 -5.87
C LEU A 639 -42.99 28.68 -7.39
N SER A 640 -42.27 29.53 -8.14
CA SER A 640 -42.08 29.36 -9.58
C SER A 640 -40.94 28.41 -9.94
N THR A 641 -40.27 27.80 -8.96
CA THR A 641 -39.19 26.84 -9.23
C THR A 641 -39.71 25.60 -9.97
N THR A 642 -38.89 25.06 -10.87
CA THR A 642 -39.13 23.76 -11.51
C THR A 642 -38.64 22.58 -10.66
N ASP A 643 -37.87 22.85 -9.61
CA ASP A 643 -37.39 21.82 -8.68
C ASP A 643 -38.51 21.38 -7.73
N THR A 644 -38.90 20.11 -7.81
CA THR A 644 -40.04 19.58 -7.05
C THR A 644 -39.76 19.49 -5.55
N ILE A 645 -38.52 19.24 -5.14
CA ILE A 645 -38.13 19.14 -3.73
C ILE A 645 -38.18 20.52 -3.11
N LEU A 646 -37.55 21.51 -3.75
CA LEU A 646 -37.59 22.90 -3.33
C LEU A 646 -39.03 23.43 -3.28
N PHE A 647 -39.82 23.19 -4.32
CA PHE A 647 -41.22 23.60 -4.36
C PHE A 647 -42.04 23.08 -3.17
N ASN A 648 -41.87 21.80 -2.84
CA ASN A 648 -42.57 21.18 -1.70
C ASN A 648 -42.11 21.77 -0.37
N ARG A 649 -40.79 22.02 -0.20
CA ARG A 649 -40.25 22.68 1.00
C ARG A 649 -40.76 24.12 1.15
N VAL A 650 -40.83 24.87 0.05
CA VAL A 650 -41.35 26.24 0.04
C VAL A 650 -42.81 26.27 0.45
N LYS A 651 -43.64 25.35 -0.08
CA LYS A 651 -45.03 25.20 0.36
C LYS A 651 -45.14 24.92 1.85
N ALA A 652 -44.34 23.97 2.36
CA ALA A 652 -44.32 23.64 3.78
C ALA A 652 -43.89 24.84 4.65
N ALA A 653 -42.92 25.64 4.20
CA ALA A 653 -42.51 26.86 4.90
C ALA A 653 -43.61 27.92 4.91
N LEU A 654 -44.33 28.13 3.79
CA LEU A 654 -45.41 29.10 3.70
C LEU A 654 -46.58 28.78 4.63
N THR A 655 -46.90 27.50 4.85
CA THR A 655 -47.94 27.13 5.83
C THR A 655 -47.56 27.53 7.25
N GLN A 656 -46.27 27.72 7.54
CA GLN A 656 -45.85 28.26 8.83
C GLN A 656 -46.20 29.76 9.01
N PHE A 657 -46.51 30.51 7.95
CA PHE A 657 -46.81 31.96 8.01
C PHE A 657 -48.27 32.39 7.79
N ALA A 658 -49.16 31.49 7.34
CA ALA A 658 -50.61 31.72 7.18
C ALA A 658 -51.37 32.13 8.46
N ASP A 659 -52.12 33.21 8.48
CA ASP A 659 -52.82 33.63 9.71
C ASP A 659 -53.83 32.56 10.19
N CYS A 660 -53.96 32.36 11.50
CA CYS A 660 -54.91 31.39 12.10
C CYS A 660 -56.40 31.75 11.90
N CYS A 661 -56.74 32.59 10.92
CA CYS A 661 -58.09 33.08 10.67
C CYS A 661 -58.54 32.72 9.26
N SER A 662 -58.75 31.43 9.02
CA SER A 662 -59.66 30.94 7.98
C SER A 662 -60.05 29.50 8.31
N SER A 663 -60.87 29.36 9.35
CA SER A 663 -61.68 28.17 9.63
C SER A 663 -63.14 28.52 9.43
#